data_AF-A0A4R6TMD6-F1
#
_entry.id   AF-A0A4R6TMD6-F1
#
_cell.length_a   1.000
_cell.length_b   1.000
_cell.length_c   1.000
_cell.angle_alpha   90.00
_cell.angle_beta   90.00
_cell.angle_gamma   90.00
#
_symmetry.space_group_name_H-M   'P 1'
#
loop_
_entity.id
_entity.type
_entity.pdbx_description
1 polymer ?
#
loop_
_entity_poly.entity_id
_entity_poly.type
_entity_poly.pdbx_seq_one_letter_code
_entity_poly.pdbx_strand_id
1 'polypeptide(L)'
;MQRSKNQYINREISWLRFNERVLQECADKNVPLIERLRFLGIFSNNLDEFFKVRYATVKRIAESGKSGKSELGGEKAKDLLEQITQIVIRQQSKSLEILKDIEEELETENIFLINETEINGKQEAFVRNYFTQSISPQLMTIILNDLAQFPMLKDTAAYLAVKMVLKNGDKIPKVKGKKEKRYALIEIPKGIDRFIVLPKDGDKNYIIMLDDVIRYCLDGIFTMFDYKSISAHMIKITRDAELDIDNDLSKSFIEKISSSVEHRKIGDPVRFVYDKSIAEDTFDFLIKKMGIEETDSLIPGGRYHNRRDYMGFPSLGREDLLYPKIRPLPVKGLSLEGSLLEDIAKKDYLQYAPYHTFSYVIKFLREAALDPLVKNIKITVYRLADNSQVTASLINAVKNGKQVTVQIELQARFDEQANIKYAEQLQAEGVKLIFGVPGLKVHSKICLIERLEGKNLKHYGFISTGNFNESTARIYTDYTLFTANGAILKELSKVFDFFETTYKIHKYKHLIVSPHYTRRNFERFIRKEIANAKAGKEAYIKIKMNSFTSYQMVDKLYEASRAGVKIQLIIRGICCLIPGIKGMSENIEAISVVDKFLEHPRLFIFGNDGDPKVFISSADWMTRNLDNRVEVGVPIYDEDIKQELIDTFEISWSDNVKARVFNASQDNTYRENHLPSVRSQFATYDYYLKKLDS
;
A
#
# COMPACT_ATOMS: atom_id res chain seq x y z
N MET A 1 -36.16 -23.56 -14.31
CA MET A 1 -35.54 -22.42 -13.61
C MET A 1 -34.32 -21.96 -14.40
N GLN A 2 -34.41 -20.80 -15.09
CA GLN A 2 -33.21 -20.15 -15.66
C GLN A 2 -32.24 -19.88 -14.50
N ARG A 3 -31.02 -20.43 -14.55
CA ARG A 3 -29.96 -20.02 -13.61
C ARG A 3 -29.76 -18.51 -13.79
N SER A 4 -30.08 -17.72 -12.77
CA SER A 4 -29.73 -16.29 -12.77
C SER A 4 -28.23 -16.18 -12.97
N LYS A 5 -27.79 -15.40 -13.96
CA LYS A 5 -26.37 -15.17 -14.22
C LYS A 5 -25.79 -14.42 -13.01
N ASN A 6 -24.76 -14.97 -12.36
CA ASN A 6 -24.07 -14.30 -11.26
C ASN A 6 -23.51 -12.94 -11.73
N GLN A 7 -23.54 -11.95 -10.84
CA GLN A 7 -23.07 -10.60 -11.10
C GLN A 7 -21.82 -10.30 -10.25
N TYR A 8 -20.98 -9.40 -10.76
CA TYR A 8 -19.73 -9.02 -10.13
C TYR A 8 -19.44 -7.53 -10.33
N ILE A 9 -18.59 -6.99 -9.47
CA ILE A 9 -18.02 -5.65 -9.63
C ILE A 9 -16.66 -5.77 -10.28
N ASN A 10 -16.39 -4.94 -11.29
CA ASN A 10 -15.07 -4.83 -11.88
C ASN A 10 -14.03 -4.43 -10.81
N ARG A 11 -12.87 -5.10 -10.82
CA ARG A 11 -11.86 -4.97 -9.77
C ARG A 11 -11.20 -3.58 -9.72
N GLU A 12 -11.09 -2.87 -10.86
CA GLU A 12 -10.55 -1.52 -10.97
C GLU A 12 -11.53 -0.51 -10.38
N ILE A 13 -12.82 -0.65 -10.72
CA ILE A 13 -13.90 0.18 -10.15
C ILE A 13 -13.98 -0.03 -8.63
N SER A 14 -13.97 -1.27 -8.18
CA SER A 14 -13.97 -1.61 -6.75
C SER A 14 -12.72 -1.09 -6.02
N TRP A 15 -11.57 -0.99 -6.70
CA TRP A 15 -10.39 -0.32 -6.14
C TRP A 15 -10.61 1.19 -5.97
N LEU A 16 -11.23 1.87 -6.94
CA LEU A 16 -11.55 3.29 -6.83
C LEU A 16 -12.55 3.56 -5.69
N ARG A 17 -13.49 2.64 -5.45
CA ARG A 17 -14.39 2.68 -4.29
C ARG A 17 -13.66 2.47 -2.96
N PHE A 18 -12.63 1.64 -2.94
CA PHE A 18 -11.75 1.57 -1.77
C PHE A 18 -11.04 2.90 -1.51
N ASN A 19 -10.47 3.54 -2.53
CA ASN A 19 -9.78 4.82 -2.34
C ASN A 19 -10.76 5.94 -1.97
N GLU A 20 -12.02 5.87 -2.40
CA GLU A 20 -13.10 6.74 -1.94
C GLU A 20 -13.34 6.66 -0.43
N ARG A 21 -13.22 5.46 0.18
CA ARG A 21 -13.28 5.33 1.65
C ARG A 21 -12.11 6.01 2.35
N VAL A 22 -10.93 6.03 1.73
CA VAL A 22 -9.79 6.83 2.23
C VAL A 22 -10.12 8.32 2.15
N LEU A 23 -10.80 8.76 1.09
CA LEU A 23 -11.26 10.13 0.97
C LEU A 23 -12.35 10.48 2.01
N GLN A 24 -13.20 9.54 2.39
CA GLN A 24 -14.16 9.72 3.48
C GLN A 24 -13.46 9.99 4.83
N GLU A 25 -12.32 9.35 5.12
CA GLU A 25 -11.52 9.68 6.32
C GLU A 25 -10.98 11.11 6.30
N CYS A 26 -10.81 11.71 5.13
CA CYS A 26 -10.42 13.12 5.01
C CYS A 26 -11.58 14.06 5.38
N ALA A 27 -12.83 13.63 5.16
CA ALA A 27 -14.04 14.42 5.42
C ALA A 27 -14.61 14.19 6.83
N ASP A 28 -14.24 13.09 7.49
CA ASP A 28 -14.79 12.70 8.79
C ASP A 28 -14.24 13.56 9.93
N LYS A 29 -15.13 14.29 10.62
CA LYS A 29 -14.80 15.16 11.76
C LYS A 29 -14.32 14.38 12.99
N ASN A 30 -14.53 13.07 13.05
CA ASN A 30 -13.98 12.21 14.11
C ASN A 30 -12.51 11.84 13.88
N VAL A 31 -11.94 12.24 12.74
CA VAL A 31 -10.50 12.16 12.46
C VAL A 31 -9.85 13.50 12.86
N PRO A 32 -8.75 13.49 13.63
CA PRO A 32 -8.04 14.72 14.00
C PRO A 32 -7.62 15.54 12.76
N LEU A 33 -7.64 16.87 12.88
CA LEU A 33 -7.58 17.78 11.74
C LEU A 33 -6.32 17.59 10.86
N ILE A 34 -5.14 17.45 11.47
CA ILE A 34 -3.90 17.20 10.70
C ILE A 34 -3.90 15.79 10.10
N GLU A 35 -4.53 14.82 10.75
CA GLU A 35 -4.64 13.46 10.21
C GLU A 35 -5.57 13.41 8.99
N ARG A 36 -6.59 14.27 8.91
CA ARG A 36 -7.42 14.44 7.70
C ARG A 36 -6.60 14.91 6.50
N LEU A 37 -5.67 15.85 6.69
CA LEU A 37 -4.70 16.24 5.64
C LEU A 37 -3.79 15.07 5.25
N ARG A 38 -3.30 14.28 6.21
CA ARG A 38 -2.46 13.11 5.93
C ARG A 38 -3.22 12.05 5.14
N PHE A 39 -4.49 11.81 5.47
CA PHE A 39 -5.36 10.93 4.68
C PHE A 39 -5.56 11.44 3.25
N LEU A 40 -5.65 12.76 3.04
CA LEU A 40 -5.70 13.34 1.69
C LEU A 40 -4.41 13.04 0.91
N GLY A 41 -3.27 13.08 1.61
CA GLY A 41 -1.99 12.62 1.07
C GLY A 41 -2.00 11.12 0.72
N ILE A 42 -2.52 10.26 1.60
CA ILE A 42 -2.65 8.82 1.34
C ILE A 42 -3.56 8.57 0.12
N PHE A 43 -4.70 9.24 0.04
CA PHE A 43 -5.62 9.17 -1.10
C PHE A 43 -4.90 9.52 -2.41
N SER A 44 -4.13 10.60 -2.42
CA SER A 44 -3.34 11.03 -3.59
C SER A 44 -2.24 10.03 -3.93
N ASN A 45 -1.53 9.49 -2.94
CA ASN A 45 -0.46 8.51 -3.15
C ASN A 45 -1.00 7.20 -3.73
N ASN A 46 -2.13 6.70 -3.19
CA ASN A 46 -2.81 5.53 -3.71
C ASN A 46 -3.23 5.74 -5.17
N LEU A 47 -3.79 6.92 -5.49
CA LEU A 47 -4.22 7.24 -6.83
C LEU A 47 -3.03 7.27 -7.82
N ASP A 48 -1.89 7.81 -7.40
CA ASP A 48 -0.65 7.73 -8.19
C ASP A 48 -0.27 6.27 -8.49
N GLU A 49 -0.28 5.38 -7.49
CA GLU A 49 0.01 3.95 -7.69
C GLU A 49 -0.99 3.29 -8.66
N PHE A 50 -2.27 3.64 -8.54
CA PHE A 50 -3.32 3.12 -9.43
C PHE A 50 -3.04 3.47 -10.89
N PHE A 51 -2.64 4.70 -11.19
CA PHE A 51 -2.31 5.09 -12.56
C PHE A 51 -1.06 4.37 -13.08
N LYS A 52 0.01 4.33 -12.26
CA LYS A 52 1.28 3.69 -12.64
C LYS A 52 1.16 2.21 -12.96
N VAL A 53 0.21 1.52 -12.32
CA VAL A 53 0.12 0.06 -12.38
C VAL A 53 -1.17 -0.39 -13.04
N ARG A 54 -2.32 -0.04 -12.46
CA ARG A 54 -3.61 -0.63 -12.84
C ARG A 54 -4.15 0.01 -14.11
N TYR A 55 -4.16 1.34 -14.18
CA TYR A 55 -4.57 2.06 -15.39
C TYR A 55 -3.67 1.70 -16.57
N ALA A 56 -2.34 1.69 -16.35
CA ALA A 56 -1.36 1.29 -17.35
C ALA A 56 -1.65 -0.10 -17.92
N THR A 57 -1.93 -1.10 -17.08
CA THR A 57 -2.29 -2.45 -17.56
C THR A 57 -3.55 -2.45 -18.41
N VAL A 58 -4.60 -1.70 -18.04
CA VAL A 58 -5.83 -1.62 -18.84
C VAL A 58 -5.56 -0.89 -20.18
N LYS A 59 -4.73 0.16 -20.17
CA LYS A 59 -4.31 0.91 -21.35
C LYS A 59 -3.57 0.01 -22.35
N ARG A 60 -2.57 -0.76 -21.90
CA ARG A 60 -1.84 -1.74 -22.75
C ARG A 60 -2.78 -2.75 -23.40
N ILE A 61 -3.79 -3.25 -22.67
CA ILE A 61 -4.80 -4.16 -23.21
C ILE A 61 -5.60 -3.47 -24.32
N ALA A 62 -6.04 -2.22 -24.09
CA ALA A 62 -6.78 -1.44 -25.07
C ALA A 62 -5.98 -1.18 -26.36
N GLU A 63 -4.68 -0.89 -26.24
CA GLU A 63 -3.77 -0.61 -27.35
C GLU A 63 -3.42 -1.86 -28.16
N SER A 64 -3.34 -3.02 -27.50
CA SER A 64 -3.06 -4.30 -28.17
C SER A 64 -4.14 -4.76 -29.17
N GLY A 65 -5.26 -4.03 -29.28
CA GLY A 65 -6.40 -4.36 -30.14
C GLY A 65 -7.22 -5.56 -29.68
N LYS A 66 -6.82 -6.24 -28.59
CA LYS A 66 -7.60 -7.32 -27.97
C LYS A 66 -8.72 -6.72 -27.14
N SER A 67 -9.92 -7.30 -27.23
CA SER A 67 -11.05 -6.83 -26.40
C SER A 67 -10.80 -7.00 -24.89
N GLY A 68 -9.92 -7.94 -24.50
CA GLY A 68 -9.51 -8.17 -23.11
C GLY A 68 -10.65 -8.54 -22.16
N LYS A 69 -11.83 -8.88 -22.68
CA LYS A 69 -13.06 -9.02 -21.89
C LYS A 69 -12.92 -10.07 -20.80
N SER A 70 -12.27 -11.20 -21.06
CA SER A 70 -12.06 -12.24 -20.04
C SER A 70 -11.22 -11.74 -18.86
N GLU A 71 -10.15 -11.00 -19.14
CA GLU A 71 -9.19 -10.48 -18.17
C GLU A 71 -9.75 -9.28 -17.37
N LEU A 72 -10.71 -8.55 -17.96
CA LEU A 72 -11.33 -7.34 -17.42
C LEU A 72 -12.77 -7.55 -16.91
N GLY A 73 -13.16 -8.78 -16.61
CA GLY A 73 -14.48 -9.06 -16.00
C GLY A 73 -15.68 -8.88 -16.93
N GLY A 74 -15.47 -8.93 -18.23
CA GLY A 74 -16.50 -8.87 -19.28
C GLY A 74 -16.58 -7.52 -19.99
N GLU A 75 -15.88 -6.49 -19.49
CA GLU A 75 -15.89 -5.14 -20.03
C GLU A 75 -14.83 -4.93 -21.13
N LYS A 76 -15.11 -4.03 -22.08
CA LYS A 76 -14.10 -3.62 -23.07
C LYS A 76 -13.14 -2.65 -22.39
N ALA A 77 -11.85 -2.79 -22.69
CA ALA A 77 -10.82 -1.96 -22.07
C ALA A 77 -11.04 -0.45 -22.25
N LYS A 78 -11.47 0.02 -23.43
CA LYS A 78 -11.75 1.44 -23.70
C LYS A 78 -12.89 1.98 -22.82
N ASP A 79 -14.02 1.29 -22.78
CA ASP A 79 -15.18 1.65 -21.96
C ASP A 79 -14.82 1.70 -20.47
N LEU A 80 -13.94 0.79 -20.02
CA LEU A 80 -13.44 0.76 -18.64
C LEU A 80 -12.52 1.95 -18.33
N LEU A 81 -11.62 2.34 -19.24
CA LEU A 81 -10.74 3.51 -19.08
C LEU A 81 -11.55 4.80 -18.98
N GLU A 82 -12.61 4.93 -19.78
CA GLU A 82 -13.52 6.09 -19.72
C GLU A 82 -14.25 6.14 -18.37
N GLN A 83 -14.84 5.01 -17.93
CA GLN A 83 -15.48 4.92 -16.61
C GLN A 83 -14.52 5.27 -15.46
N ILE A 84 -13.29 4.74 -15.50
CA ILE A 84 -12.24 5.04 -14.52
C ILE A 84 -11.96 6.55 -14.51
N THR A 85 -11.77 7.17 -15.68
CA THR A 85 -11.46 8.59 -15.81
C THR A 85 -12.59 9.46 -15.21
N GLN A 86 -13.85 9.13 -15.50
CA GLN A 86 -15.00 9.85 -14.94
C GLN A 86 -15.12 9.72 -13.41
N ILE A 87 -14.85 8.53 -12.86
CA ILE A 87 -14.83 8.35 -11.40
C ILE A 87 -13.70 9.19 -10.78
N VAL A 88 -12.50 9.14 -11.37
CA VAL A 88 -11.33 9.87 -10.85
C VAL A 88 -11.57 11.38 -10.88
N ILE A 89 -12.15 11.94 -11.95
CA ILE A 89 -12.46 13.38 -12.02
C ILE A 89 -13.40 13.80 -10.89
N ARG A 90 -14.46 13.01 -10.63
CA ARG A 90 -15.39 13.28 -9.52
C ARG A 90 -14.71 13.20 -8.16
N GLN A 91 -13.91 12.16 -7.92
CA GLN A 91 -13.18 12.01 -6.66
C GLN A 91 -12.14 13.11 -6.46
N GLN A 92 -11.44 13.55 -7.51
CA GLN A 92 -10.51 14.67 -7.42
C GLN A 92 -11.23 15.98 -7.11
N SER A 93 -12.37 16.26 -7.74
CA SER A 93 -13.18 17.44 -7.44
C SER A 93 -13.61 17.45 -5.98
N LYS A 94 -14.13 16.32 -5.48
CA LYS A 94 -14.48 16.14 -4.06
C LYS A 94 -13.27 16.33 -3.13
N SER A 95 -12.09 15.86 -3.53
CA SER A 95 -10.86 16.04 -2.74
C SER A 95 -10.44 17.50 -2.59
N LEU A 96 -10.73 18.35 -3.58
CA LEU A 96 -10.46 19.79 -3.50
C LEU A 96 -11.46 20.50 -2.59
N GLU A 97 -12.73 20.10 -2.60
CA GLU A 97 -13.73 20.62 -1.66
C GLU A 97 -13.34 20.30 -0.22
N ILE A 98 -13.00 19.03 0.06
CA ILE A 98 -12.57 18.59 1.40
C ILE A 98 -11.30 19.32 1.86
N LEU A 99 -10.36 19.55 0.94
CA LEU A 99 -9.14 20.31 1.26
C LEU A 99 -9.48 21.73 1.72
N LYS A 100 -10.36 22.42 0.99
CA LYS A 100 -10.81 23.78 1.35
C LYS A 100 -11.47 23.79 2.72
N ASP A 101 -12.34 22.82 3.01
CA ASP A 101 -12.97 22.70 4.33
C ASP A 101 -11.92 22.51 5.45
N ILE A 102 -10.89 21.68 5.21
CA ILE A 102 -9.80 21.47 6.17
C ILE A 102 -8.95 22.73 6.36
N GLU A 103 -8.66 23.46 5.28
CA GLU A 103 -7.93 24.74 5.34
C GLU A 103 -8.70 25.77 6.18
N GLU A 104 -10.01 25.91 5.98
CA GLU A 104 -10.87 26.78 6.79
C GLU A 104 -10.88 26.38 8.27
N GLU A 105 -10.93 25.09 8.58
CA GLU A 105 -10.82 24.59 9.96
C GLU A 105 -9.45 24.86 10.58
N LEU A 106 -8.36 24.75 9.81
CA LEU A 106 -7.01 25.06 10.30
C LEU A 106 -6.87 26.53 10.66
N GLU A 107 -7.50 27.43 9.91
CA GLU A 107 -7.51 28.86 10.22
C GLU A 107 -8.16 29.13 11.58
N THR A 108 -9.24 28.42 11.92
CA THR A 108 -9.86 28.52 13.27
C THR A 108 -8.94 28.05 14.39
N GLU A 109 -7.98 27.18 14.07
CA GLU A 109 -6.93 26.69 14.96
C GLU A 109 -5.65 27.54 14.94
N ASN A 110 -5.69 28.74 14.33
CA ASN A 110 -4.57 29.65 14.11
C ASN A 110 -3.41 29.04 13.29
N ILE A 111 -3.74 28.15 12.34
CA ILE A 111 -2.80 27.56 11.38
C ILE A 111 -3.21 28.01 9.99
N PHE A 112 -2.38 28.82 9.34
CA PHE A 112 -2.66 29.42 8.05
C PHE A 112 -1.76 28.82 6.98
N LEU A 113 -2.37 28.21 5.96
CA LEU A 113 -1.66 27.78 4.75
C LEU A 113 -1.77 28.90 3.71
N ILE A 114 -0.72 29.71 3.58
CA ILE A 114 -0.71 30.90 2.74
C ILE A 114 0.00 30.67 1.41
N ASN A 115 -0.33 31.47 0.39
CA ASN A 115 0.36 31.48 -0.90
C ASN A 115 1.27 32.72 -1.07
N GLU A 116 1.90 32.86 -2.24
CA GLU A 116 2.87 33.91 -2.53
C GLU A 116 2.31 35.33 -2.49
N THR A 117 1.00 35.49 -2.63
CA THR A 117 0.32 36.80 -2.63
C THR A 117 -0.07 37.29 -1.23
N GLU A 118 0.08 36.43 -0.22
CA GLU A 118 -0.36 36.66 1.17
C GLU A 118 0.81 36.83 2.14
N ILE A 119 2.05 36.81 1.62
CA ILE A 119 3.28 36.97 2.39
C ILE A 119 3.35 38.40 2.97
N ASN A 120 3.58 38.52 4.28
CA ASN A 120 3.80 39.81 4.93
C ASN A 120 5.28 40.24 4.90
N GLY A 121 5.58 41.51 5.25
CA GLY A 121 6.95 42.04 5.17
C GLY A 121 8.01 41.34 6.02
N LYS A 122 7.65 40.77 7.18
CA LYS A 122 8.59 39.97 7.99
C LYS A 122 8.88 38.62 7.33
N GLN A 123 7.84 38.00 6.77
CA GLN A 123 7.94 36.72 6.07
C GLN A 123 8.67 36.86 4.73
N GLU A 124 8.55 37.99 4.03
CA GLU A 124 9.26 38.25 2.77
C GLU A 124 10.77 38.07 2.92
N ALA A 125 11.38 38.69 3.94
CA ALA A 125 12.81 38.58 4.19
C ALA A 125 13.23 37.12 4.44
N PHE A 126 12.42 36.38 5.20
CA PHE A 126 12.65 34.96 5.45
C PHE A 126 12.55 34.13 4.16
N VAL A 127 11.47 34.31 3.39
CA VAL A 127 11.21 33.55 2.15
C VAL A 127 12.32 33.80 1.13
N ARG A 128 12.73 35.05 0.91
CA ARG A 128 13.82 35.38 -0.02
C ARG A 128 15.15 34.77 0.44
N ASN A 129 15.49 34.88 1.72
CA ASN A 129 16.73 34.31 2.24
C ASN A 129 16.74 32.77 2.15
N TYR A 130 15.64 32.14 2.57
CA TYR A 130 15.47 30.69 2.46
C TYR A 130 15.54 30.22 1.00
N PHE A 131 14.92 30.97 0.08
CA PHE A 131 15.04 30.69 -1.34
C PHE A 131 16.48 30.76 -1.82
N THR A 132 17.20 31.86 -1.55
CA THR A 132 18.58 32.05 -2.02
C THR A 132 19.55 31.01 -1.45
N GLN A 133 19.43 30.67 -0.16
CA GLN A 133 20.37 29.78 0.52
C GLN A 133 20.06 28.30 0.33
N SER A 134 18.78 27.93 0.32
CA SER A 134 18.37 26.51 0.39
C SER A 134 17.76 26.00 -0.91
N ILE A 135 16.92 26.80 -1.59
CA ILE A 135 16.13 26.36 -2.76
C ILE A 135 16.89 26.59 -4.07
N SER A 136 17.31 27.83 -4.32
CA SER A 136 17.94 28.27 -5.58
C SER A 136 19.13 27.41 -6.01
N PRO A 137 20.04 26.96 -5.10
CA PRO A 137 21.18 26.13 -5.50
C PRO A 137 20.80 24.75 -6.03
N GLN A 138 19.60 24.25 -5.70
CA GLN A 138 19.11 22.91 -6.06
C GLN A 138 18.11 22.94 -7.22
N LEU A 139 17.73 24.13 -7.68
CA LEU A 139 16.62 24.33 -8.60
C LEU A 139 17.05 24.09 -10.05
N MET A 140 16.47 23.06 -10.68
CA MET A 140 16.71 22.78 -12.09
C MET A 140 15.69 23.52 -12.96
N THR A 141 16.16 24.46 -13.78
CA THR A 141 15.34 25.21 -14.73
C THR A 141 15.70 24.85 -16.17
N ILE A 142 14.69 24.62 -17.02
CA ILE A 142 14.86 24.22 -18.41
C ILE A 142 14.07 25.18 -19.32
N ILE A 143 14.74 25.91 -20.21
CA ILE A 143 14.08 26.75 -21.23
C ILE A 143 13.63 25.86 -22.39
N LEU A 144 12.31 25.79 -22.65
CA LEU A 144 11.74 24.83 -23.60
C LEU A 144 11.81 25.28 -25.06
N ASN A 145 11.80 26.58 -25.32
CA ASN A 145 11.75 27.11 -26.69
C ASN A 145 13.01 26.79 -27.50
N ASP A 146 14.16 26.70 -26.83
CA ASP A 146 15.48 26.57 -27.46
C ASP A 146 15.92 25.10 -27.63
N LEU A 147 15.08 24.16 -27.18
CA LEU A 147 15.38 22.73 -27.26
C LEU A 147 14.84 22.09 -28.54
N ALA A 148 15.70 21.29 -29.17
CA ALA A 148 15.32 20.44 -30.29
C ALA A 148 14.26 19.40 -29.89
N GLN A 149 14.38 18.85 -28.68
CA GLN A 149 13.45 17.85 -28.10
C GLN A 149 13.00 18.28 -26.71
N PHE A 150 11.76 17.96 -26.36
CA PHE A 150 11.23 18.25 -25.03
C PHE A 150 11.94 17.38 -23.97
N PRO A 151 12.31 17.94 -22.80
CA PRO A 151 13.01 17.18 -21.78
C PRO A 151 12.15 16.04 -21.24
N MET A 152 12.76 14.88 -20.99
CA MET A 152 12.05 13.76 -20.38
C MET A 152 11.69 14.10 -18.93
N LEU A 153 10.39 14.23 -18.65
CA LEU A 153 9.90 14.47 -17.30
C LEU A 153 9.87 13.19 -16.47
N LYS A 154 10.38 13.29 -15.25
CA LYS A 154 10.42 12.20 -14.28
C LYS A 154 9.03 12.02 -13.65
N ASP A 155 8.52 10.79 -13.65
CA ASP A 155 7.25 10.42 -12.99
C ASP A 155 7.20 10.82 -11.50
N THR A 156 8.33 10.70 -10.81
CA THR A 156 8.41 10.96 -9.37
C THR A 156 8.54 12.45 -9.02
N ALA A 157 8.71 13.32 -10.01
CA ALA A 157 8.89 14.76 -9.83
C ALA A 157 7.62 15.53 -10.22
N ALA A 158 7.56 16.76 -9.74
CA ALA A 158 6.52 17.70 -10.11
C ALA A 158 7.19 18.95 -10.68
N TYR A 159 6.52 19.62 -11.63
CA TYR A 159 7.12 20.71 -12.39
C TYR A 159 6.23 21.94 -12.37
N LEU A 160 6.83 23.12 -12.38
CA LEU A 160 6.15 24.37 -12.71
C LEU A 160 6.42 24.70 -14.17
N ALA A 161 5.37 24.72 -14.97
CA ALA A 161 5.38 25.24 -16.33
C ALA A 161 5.27 26.77 -16.28
N VAL A 162 6.38 27.43 -16.59
CA VAL A 162 6.51 28.88 -16.59
C VAL A 162 6.26 29.41 -17.99
N LYS A 163 5.43 30.44 -18.10
CA LYS A 163 5.23 31.24 -19.31
C LYS A 163 5.68 32.66 -19.05
N MET A 164 6.60 33.13 -19.86
CA MET A 164 7.08 34.51 -19.91
C MET A 164 6.61 35.16 -21.20
N VAL A 165 5.98 36.33 -21.10
CA VAL A 165 5.65 37.18 -22.25
C VAL A 165 6.69 38.30 -22.30
N LEU A 166 7.62 38.24 -23.24
CA LEU A 166 8.76 39.16 -23.34
C LEU A 166 8.30 40.58 -23.75
N LYS A 167 9.05 41.59 -23.31
CA LYS A 167 8.86 42.96 -23.80
C LYS A 167 9.43 43.12 -25.21
N ASN A 168 8.84 44.01 -26.01
CA ASN A 168 9.35 44.32 -27.34
C ASN A 168 10.70 45.06 -27.24
N GLY A 169 11.77 44.53 -27.87
CA GLY A 169 13.10 45.15 -27.90
C GLY A 169 14.19 44.45 -27.08
N ASP A 170 13.98 43.18 -26.71
CA ASP A 170 14.84 42.40 -25.83
C ASP A 170 16.34 42.37 -26.25
N LYS A 171 17.25 42.37 -25.27
CA LYS A 171 18.72 42.44 -25.45
C LYS A 171 19.37 41.13 -25.95
N ILE A 172 18.58 40.09 -26.20
CA ILE A 172 19.05 38.76 -26.61
C ILE A 172 19.05 38.67 -28.15
N PRO A 173 20.10 38.11 -28.79
CA PRO A 173 20.22 38.06 -30.24
C PRO A 173 18.96 37.44 -30.89
N LYS A 174 18.47 38.09 -31.94
CA LYS A 174 17.31 37.66 -32.75
C LYS A 174 17.55 36.25 -33.33
N VAL A 175 17.18 35.21 -32.60
CA VAL A 175 17.02 33.87 -33.18
C VAL A 175 15.80 33.93 -34.10
N LYS A 176 15.96 33.46 -35.35
CA LYS A 176 14.96 33.55 -36.40
C LYS A 176 13.61 32.95 -35.93
N GLY A 177 12.57 33.79 -35.97
CA GLY A 177 11.19 33.40 -35.64
C GLY A 177 10.74 34.00 -34.32
N LYS A 178 10.02 35.14 -34.39
CA LYS A 178 9.34 35.76 -33.25
C LYS A 178 8.58 34.71 -32.45
N LYS A 179 8.93 34.51 -31.18
CA LYS A 179 7.97 34.08 -30.18
C LYS A 179 8.02 35.10 -29.04
N GLU A 180 7.01 35.96 -28.97
CA GLU A 180 6.76 36.84 -27.82
C GLU A 180 6.65 36.05 -26.51
N LYS A 181 6.40 34.75 -26.59
CA LYS A 181 6.22 33.84 -25.47
C LYS A 181 7.42 32.89 -25.35
N ARG A 182 8.07 32.90 -24.18
CA ARG A 182 9.03 31.88 -23.76
C ARG A 182 8.41 30.99 -22.70
N TYR A 183 8.69 29.70 -22.80
CA TYR A 183 8.24 28.66 -21.88
C TYR A 183 9.47 28.06 -21.20
N ALA A 184 9.33 27.80 -19.91
CA ALA A 184 10.34 27.11 -19.12
C ALA A 184 9.68 26.07 -18.21
N LEU A 185 10.47 25.10 -17.75
CA LEU A 185 10.09 24.18 -16.68
C LEU A 185 11.01 24.39 -15.49
N ILE A 186 10.45 24.42 -14.31
CA ILE A 186 11.18 24.32 -13.06
C ILE A 186 10.85 22.96 -12.43
N GLU A 187 11.85 22.11 -12.20
CA GLU A 187 11.67 20.88 -11.41
C GLU A 187 11.63 21.25 -9.92
N ILE A 188 10.59 20.80 -9.22
CA ILE A 188 10.51 20.98 -7.76
C ILE A 188 11.57 20.08 -7.09
N PRO A 189 12.49 20.64 -6.28
CA PRO A 189 13.54 19.85 -5.63
C PRO A 189 12.96 18.92 -4.56
N LYS A 190 13.48 17.69 -4.50
CA LYS A 190 13.02 16.65 -3.55
C LYS A 190 13.73 16.67 -2.21
N GLY A 191 14.90 17.29 -2.12
CA GLY A 191 15.71 17.37 -0.90
C GLY A 191 15.25 18.45 0.07
N ILE A 192 14.14 19.13 -0.22
CA ILE A 192 13.62 20.26 0.55
C ILE A 192 12.20 19.91 0.98
N ASP A 193 11.86 20.25 2.22
CA ASP A 193 10.52 20.04 2.76
C ASP A 193 9.47 20.75 1.91
N ARG A 194 8.37 20.02 1.64
CA ARG A 194 7.26 20.55 0.84
C ARG A 194 6.54 21.70 1.53
N PHE A 195 6.45 21.64 2.85
CA PHE A 195 5.80 22.61 3.71
C PHE A 195 6.85 23.39 4.47
N ILE A 196 6.96 24.68 4.19
CA ILE A 196 7.91 25.56 4.86
C ILE A 196 7.17 26.31 5.95
N VAL A 197 7.56 26.07 7.20
CA VAL A 197 7.02 26.81 8.36
C VAL A 197 7.65 28.19 8.38
N LEU A 198 6.82 29.22 8.27
CA LEU A 198 7.25 30.61 8.30
C LEU A 198 7.36 31.12 9.75
N PRO A 199 8.08 32.24 9.98
CA PRO A 199 8.10 32.90 11.27
C PRO A 199 6.69 33.18 11.78
N LYS A 200 6.44 32.83 13.04
CA LYS A 200 5.15 33.08 13.71
C LYS A 200 4.88 34.58 13.83
N ASP A 201 3.60 34.92 13.84
CA ASP A 201 3.12 36.26 14.24
C ASP A 201 2.15 36.11 15.42
N GLY A 202 2.66 36.37 16.63
CA GLY A 202 1.96 36.00 17.86
C GLY A 202 1.73 34.48 17.95
N ASP A 203 0.48 34.08 18.15
CA ASP A 203 0.07 32.67 18.25
C ASP A 203 -0.21 32.02 16.88
N LYS A 204 -0.15 32.79 15.79
CA LYS A 204 -0.47 32.31 14.45
C LYS A 204 0.71 31.57 13.83
N ASN A 205 0.44 30.37 13.35
CA ASN A 205 1.40 29.55 12.62
C ASN A 205 1.12 29.71 11.13
N TYR A 206 2.17 29.99 10.36
CA TYR A 206 2.07 30.16 8.92
C TYR A 206 2.88 29.08 8.23
N ILE A 207 2.28 28.45 7.23
CA ILE A 207 2.93 27.49 6.36
C ILE A 207 2.79 28.00 4.93
N ILE A 208 3.86 27.91 4.14
CA ILE A 208 3.83 28.15 2.70
C ILE A 208 4.31 26.90 1.97
N MET A 209 3.69 26.60 0.84
CA MET A 209 4.12 25.53 -0.05
C MET A 209 5.44 25.91 -0.74
N LEU A 210 6.34 24.95 -0.89
CA LEU A 210 7.60 25.14 -1.63
C LEU A 210 7.37 25.71 -3.05
N ASP A 211 6.27 25.31 -3.70
CA ASP A 211 5.90 25.83 -5.02
C ASP A 211 5.68 27.35 -4.99
N ASP A 212 5.00 27.85 -3.96
CA ASP A 212 4.67 29.27 -3.86
C ASP A 212 5.88 30.10 -3.47
N VAL A 213 6.82 29.54 -2.70
CA VAL A 213 8.14 30.18 -2.51
C VAL A 213 8.87 30.34 -3.84
N ILE A 214 8.83 29.31 -4.70
CA ILE A 214 9.42 29.39 -6.05
C ILE A 214 8.66 30.41 -6.91
N ARG A 215 7.32 30.43 -6.85
CA ARG A 215 6.48 31.41 -7.57
C ARG A 215 6.80 32.85 -7.16
N TYR A 216 6.93 33.09 -5.85
CA TYR A 216 7.30 34.39 -5.30
C TYR A 216 8.67 34.87 -5.79
N CYS A 217 9.60 33.94 -6.04
CA CYS A 217 10.97 34.23 -6.44
C CYS A 217 11.23 34.06 -7.95
N LEU A 218 10.20 33.96 -8.80
CA LEU A 218 10.36 33.84 -10.26
C LEU A 218 11.18 34.98 -10.86
N ASP A 219 11.01 36.21 -10.35
CA ASP A 219 11.77 37.38 -10.79
C ASP A 219 13.28 37.21 -10.56
N GLY A 220 13.66 36.58 -9.45
CA GLY A 220 15.04 36.26 -9.13
C GLY A 220 15.62 35.10 -9.96
N ILE A 221 14.77 34.18 -10.44
CA ILE A 221 15.18 33.04 -11.29
C ILE A 221 15.42 33.50 -12.73
N PHE A 222 14.54 34.36 -13.26
CA PHE A 222 14.53 34.77 -14.67
C PHE A 222 15.06 36.19 -14.89
N THR A 223 16.00 36.65 -14.06
CA THR A 223 16.56 38.03 -14.10
C THR A 223 17.20 38.41 -15.43
N MET A 224 17.60 37.42 -16.23
CA MET A 224 18.18 37.60 -17.57
C MET A 224 17.15 37.87 -18.68
N PHE A 225 15.84 37.78 -18.40
CA PHE A 225 14.77 38.03 -19.36
C PHE A 225 13.98 39.29 -18.99
N ASP A 226 13.72 40.18 -19.95
CA ASP A 226 12.80 41.31 -19.73
C ASP A 226 11.39 40.94 -20.22
N TYR A 227 10.48 40.72 -19.29
CA TYR A 227 9.10 40.30 -19.59
C TYR A 227 8.06 41.29 -19.08
N LYS A 228 6.95 41.36 -19.81
CA LYS A 228 5.73 42.07 -19.42
C LYS A 228 4.96 41.32 -18.34
N SER A 229 4.96 39.99 -18.41
CA SER A 229 4.28 39.13 -17.45
C SER A 229 4.92 37.76 -17.38
N ILE A 230 4.93 37.18 -16.19
CA ILE A 230 5.37 35.81 -15.91
C ILE A 230 4.25 35.09 -15.16
N SER A 231 4.05 33.81 -15.46
CA SER A 231 3.09 32.95 -14.77
C SER A 231 3.64 31.54 -14.67
N ALA A 232 3.26 30.80 -13.62
CA ALA A 232 3.77 29.46 -13.35
C ALA A 232 2.65 28.52 -12.89
N HIS A 233 2.42 27.47 -13.66
CA HIS A 233 1.33 26.51 -13.46
C HIS A 233 1.90 25.12 -13.21
N MET A 234 1.35 24.41 -12.24
CA MET A 234 1.89 23.11 -11.90
C MET A 234 1.46 22.05 -12.91
N ILE A 235 2.41 21.20 -13.31
CA ILE A 235 2.17 20.02 -14.15
C ILE A 235 2.85 18.79 -13.55
N LYS A 236 2.26 17.63 -13.79
CA LYS A 236 2.82 16.34 -13.37
C LYS A 236 2.50 15.28 -14.41
N ILE A 237 3.51 14.53 -14.80
CA ILE A 237 3.34 13.33 -15.60
C ILE A 237 3.39 12.09 -14.70
N THR A 238 2.67 11.05 -15.06
CA THR A 238 2.80 9.72 -14.48
C THR A 238 3.04 8.77 -15.63
N ARG A 239 3.99 7.85 -15.42
CA ARG A 239 4.41 6.86 -16.42
C ARG A 239 4.13 5.46 -15.92
N ASP A 240 4.02 4.53 -16.86
CA ASP A 240 3.91 3.11 -16.58
C ASP A 240 5.09 2.60 -15.74
N ALA A 241 4.79 1.74 -14.77
CA ALA A 241 5.76 1.17 -13.83
C ALA A 241 6.01 -0.34 -14.02
N GLU A 242 5.49 -0.97 -15.08
CA GLU A 242 5.81 -2.37 -15.38
C GLU A 242 7.32 -2.56 -15.63
N LEU A 243 7.86 -3.73 -15.24
CA LEU A 243 9.24 -4.10 -15.50
C LEU A 243 9.27 -5.10 -16.65
N ASP A 244 9.90 -4.71 -17.75
CA ASP A 244 10.30 -5.66 -18.79
C ASP A 244 11.65 -6.26 -18.39
N ILE A 245 11.64 -7.54 -18.01
CA ILE A 245 12.85 -8.27 -17.61
C ILE A 245 13.57 -8.74 -18.87
N ASP A 246 14.86 -8.44 -18.96
CA ASP A 246 15.73 -8.87 -20.04
C ASP A 246 15.87 -10.41 -20.07
N ASN A 247 15.71 -11.01 -21.25
CA ASN A 247 15.86 -12.45 -21.47
C ASN A 247 17.33 -12.88 -21.66
N ASP A 248 18.28 -11.94 -21.70
CA ASP A 248 19.72 -12.23 -21.86
C ASP A 248 20.25 -13.18 -20.78
N LEU A 249 20.60 -14.41 -21.15
CA LEU A 249 21.06 -15.44 -20.21
C LEU A 249 22.46 -15.16 -19.63
N SER A 250 23.20 -14.19 -20.16
CA SER A 250 24.56 -13.85 -19.69
C SER A 250 24.58 -12.97 -18.44
N LYS A 251 23.48 -12.25 -18.16
CA LYS A 251 23.36 -11.34 -17.02
C LYS A 251 22.88 -12.07 -15.77
N SER A 252 23.42 -11.68 -14.61
CA SER A 252 22.90 -12.15 -13.33
C SER A 252 21.44 -11.67 -13.11
N PHE A 253 20.68 -12.36 -12.28
CA PHE A 253 19.29 -11.95 -12.01
C PHE A 253 19.21 -10.55 -11.39
N ILE A 254 20.17 -10.17 -10.54
CA ILE A 254 20.29 -8.82 -9.98
C ILE A 254 20.51 -7.79 -11.11
N GLU A 255 21.46 -8.04 -12.02
CA GLU A 255 21.73 -7.14 -13.15
C GLU A 255 20.50 -6.93 -14.04
N LYS A 256 19.72 -7.99 -14.29
CA LYS A 256 18.47 -7.90 -15.07
C LYS A 256 17.44 -7.00 -14.39
N ILE A 257 17.23 -7.17 -13.09
CA ILE A 257 16.26 -6.33 -12.36
C ILE A 257 16.78 -4.89 -12.28
N SER A 258 18.07 -4.68 -12.02
CA SER A 258 18.69 -3.35 -12.00
C SER A 258 18.52 -2.62 -13.33
N SER A 259 18.75 -3.30 -14.47
CA SER A 259 18.54 -2.70 -15.79
C SER A 259 17.06 -2.38 -16.03
N SER A 260 16.14 -3.29 -15.71
CA SER A 260 14.69 -3.04 -15.86
C SER A 260 14.21 -1.84 -15.02
N VAL A 261 14.75 -1.68 -13.79
CA VAL A 261 14.43 -0.53 -12.92
C VAL A 261 14.93 0.79 -13.53
N GLU A 262 16.07 0.80 -14.20
CA GLU A 262 16.55 1.97 -14.94
C GLU A 262 15.67 2.27 -16.17
N HIS A 263 15.31 1.25 -16.96
CA HIS A 263 14.45 1.41 -18.15
C HIS A 263 13.04 1.90 -17.79
N ARG A 264 12.53 1.56 -16.60
CA ARG A 264 11.24 2.07 -16.08
C ARG A 264 11.15 3.60 -16.10
N LYS A 265 12.28 4.32 -15.98
CA LYS A 265 12.30 5.81 -16.05
C LYS A 265 11.82 6.35 -17.41
N ILE A 266 11.84 5.51 -18.46
CA ILE A 266 11.53 5.86 -19.85
C ILE A 266 10.10 5.42 -20.25
N GLY A 267 9.36 4.74 -19.36
CA GLY A 267 8.05 4.15 -19.68
C GLY A 267 7.00 5.12 -20.24
N ASP A 268 6.00 4.58 -20.94
CA ASP A 268 4.99 5.38 -21.64
C ASP A 268 4.18 6.28 -20.69
N PRO A 269 3.79 7.49 -21.13
CA PRO A 269 2.88 8.33 -20.37
C PRO A 269 1.55 7.58 -20.17
N VAL A 270 0.97 7.71 -18.97
CA VAL A 270 -0.36 7.17 -18.66
C VAL A 270 -1.32 8.22 -18.14
N ARG A 271 -0.78 9.28 -17.53
CA ARG A 271 -1.57 10.39 -16.98
C ARG A 271 -0.77 11.68 -17.02
N PHE A 272 -1.43 12.75 -17.46
CA PHE A 272 -0.94 14.11 -17.37
C PHE A 272 -1.92 14.94 -16.52
N VAL A 273 -1.42 15.41 -15.38
CA VAL A 273 -2.16 16.27 -14.46
C VAL A 273 -1.64 17.69 -14.62
N TYR A 274 -2.55 18.64 -14.81
CA TYR A 274 -2.21 20.04 -15.01
C TYR A 274 -3.11 20.95 -14.16
N ASP A 275 -2.60 22.11 -13.80
CA ASP A 275 -3.37 23.13 -13.13
C ASP A 275 -4.47 23.66 -14.06
N LYS A 276 -5.74 23.58 -13.64
CA LYS A 276 -6.89 24.03 -14.44
C LYS A 276 -6.84 25.51 -14.84
N SER A 277 -6.05 26.34 -14.15
CA SER A 277 -5.88 27.76 -14.52
C SER A 277 -4.81 28.00 -15.59
N ILE A 278 -4.12 26.95 -16.06
CA ILE A 278 -3.13 27.08 -17.12
C ILE A 278 -3.78 27.66 -18.39
N ALA A 279 -3.09 28.60 -19.03
CA ALA A 279 -3.59 29.18 -20.29
C ALA A 279 -3.61 28.12 -21.41
N GLU A 280 -4.65 28.11 -22.23
CA GLU A 280 -4.88 27.15 -23.32
C GLU A 280 -3.66 27.05 -24.27
N ASP A 281 -3.07 28.18 -24.65
CA ASP A 281 -1.89 28.21 -25.51
C ASP A 281 -0.64 27.53 -24.90
N THR A 282 -0.55 27.50 -23.57
CA THR A 282 0.54 26.87 -22.81
C THR A 282 0.27 25.38 -22.67
N PHE A 283 -1.00 25.02 -22.42
CA PHE A 283 -1.45 23.63 -22.40
C PHE A 283 -1.19 22.95 -23.75
N ASP A 284 -1.66 23.55 -24.86
CA ASP A 284 -1.47 23.02 -26.21
C ASP A 284 0.01 22.88 -26.57
N PHE A 285 0.83 23.84 -26.15
CA PHE A 285 2.27 23.79 -26.34
C PHE A 285 2.88 22.56 -25.64
N LEU A 286 2.48 22.28 -24.40
CA LEU A 286 2.97 21.15 -23.61
C LEU A 286 2.48 19.81 -24.19
N ILE A 287 1.18 19.67 -24.46
CA ILE A 287 0.59 18.44 -25.02
C ILE A 287 1.29 18.07 -26.34
N LYS A 288 1.39 19.02 -27.26
CA LYS A 288 2.02 18.80 -28.57
C LYS A 288 3.51 18.45 -28.45
N LYS A 289 4.25 19.11 -27.55
CA LYS A 289 5.69 18.87 -27.37
C LYS A 289 5.98 17.56 -26.63
N MET A 290 5.09 17.12 -25.75
CA MET A 290 5.23 15.87 -24.99
C MET A 290 4.74 14.65 -25.75
N GLY A 291 4.01 14.82 -26.86
CA GLY A 291 3.47 13.72 -27.66
C GLY A 291 2.38 12.95 -26.91
N ILE A 292 1.60 13.64 -26.08
CA ILE A 292 0.49 13.04 -25.33
C ILE A 292 -0.65 12.73 -26.32
N GLU A 293 -1.13 11.49 -26.32
CA GLU A 293 -2.16 10.99 -27.24
C GLU A 293 -3.57 11.12 -26.67
N GLU A 294 -4.61 10.99 -27.49
CA GLU A 294 -6.02 11.01 -27.02
C GLU A 294 -6.35 9.87 -26.03
N THR A 295 -5.57 8.79 -26.02
CA THR A 295 -5.73 7.66 -25.09
C THR A 295 -5.11 7.92 -23.70
N ASP A 296 -4.31 8.98 -23.56
CA ASP A 296 -3.73 9.39 -22.28
C ASP A 296 -4.77 10.03 -21.37
N SER A 297 -4.67 9.74 -20.06
CA SER A 297 -5.57 10.36 -19.08
C SER A 297 -5.15 11.80 -18.83
N LEU A 298 -5.87 12.75 -19.44
CA LEU A 298 -5.75 14.18 -19.19
C LEU A 298 -6.64 14.56 -17.99
N ILE A 299 -6.05 14.99 -16.89
CA ILE A 299 -6.81 15.32 -15.68
C ILE A 299 -6.57 16.76 -15.24
N PRO A 300 -7.60 17.63 -15.30
CA PRO A 300 -7.51 18.96 -14.72
C PRO A 300 -7.47 18.85 -13.20
N GLY A 301 -6.43 19.42 -12.59
CA GLY A 301 -6.20 19.46 -11.15
C GLY A 301 -6.28 20.89 -10.59
N GLY A 302 -6.12 20.99 -9.28
CA GLY A 302 -5.95 22.28 -8.60
C GLY A 302 -4.54 22.86 -8.79
N ARG A 303 -4.28 23.98 -8.10
CA ARG A 303 -3.00 24.70 -8.12
C ARG A 303 -1.80 23.87 -7.66
N TYR A 304 -2.04 22.97 -6.70
CA TYR A 304 -1.04 22.08 -6.13
C TYR A 304 -1.30 20.63 -6.54
N HIS A 305 -0.31 20.06 -7.22
CA HIS A 305 -0.18 18.62 -7.49
C HIS A 305 0.74 17.97 -6.48
N ASN A 306 0.90 16.65 -6.62
CA ASN A 306 1.72 15.85 -5.72
C ASN A 306 1.25 15.91 -4.25
N ARG A 307 -0.07 15.90 -4.04
CA ARG A 307 -0.69 15.96 -2.70
C ARG A 307 -0.27 14.80 -1.79
N ARG A 308 0.36 13.73 -2.29
CA ARG A 308 1.01 12.71 -1.46
C ARG A 308 1.92 13.31 -0.39
N ASP A 309 2.52 14.46 -0.65
CA ASP A 309 3.44 15.11 0.28
C ASP A 309 2.71 15.55 1.58
N TYR A 310 1.39 15.71 1.56
CA TYR A 310 0.55 16.00 2.74
C TYR A 310 0.64 14.90 3.82
N MET A 311 1.08 13.68 3.47
CA MET A 311 1.41 12.66 4.46
C MET A 311 2.50 13.15 5.44
N GLY A 312 3.38 14.03 4.99
CA GLY A 312 4.43 14.68 5.78
C GLY A 312 4.06 16.05 6.33
N PHE A 313 2.77 16.42 6.38
CA PHE A 313 2.36 17.71 6.94
C PHE A 313 2.87 17.86 8.39
N PRO A 314 3.48 19.02 8.74
CA PRO A 314 4.12 19.20 10.04
C PRO A 314 3.09 19.21 11.17
N SER A 315 3.45 18.65 12.32
CA SER A 315 2.58 18.66 13.50
C SER A 315 2.47 20.03 14.16
N LEU A 316 3.43 20.93 13.91
CA LEU A 316 3.56 22.23 14.58
C LEU A 316 3.58 22.16 16.12
N GLY A 317 3.84 20.97 16.69
CA GLY A 317 3.73 20.72 18.14
C GLY A 317 2.30 20.58 18.67
N ARG A 318 1.27 20.56 17.82
CA ARG A 318 -0.15 20.41 18.19
C ARG A 318 -0.56 18.94 18.30
N GLU A 319 -0.27 18.31 19.44
CA GLU A 319 -0.64 16.91 19.70
C GLU A 319 -2.15 16.67 19.76
N ASP A 320 -2.93 17.71 20.05
CA ASP A 320 -4.39 17.70 20.10
C ASP A 320 -5.04 17.58 18.70
N LEU A 321 -4.32 17.95 17.64
CA LEU A 321 -4.76 17.81 16.25
C LEU A 321 -4.29 16.50 15.58
N LEU A 322 -3.68 15.61 16.37
CA LEU A 322 -3.15 14.32 15.93
C LEU A 322 -3.86 13.16 16.62
N TYR A 323 -3.67 11.95 16.09
CA TYR A 323 -4.11 10.76 16.81
C TYR A 323 -3.31 10.59 18.12
N PRO A 324 -3.97 10.22 19.24
CA PRO A 324 -3.26 9.83 20.44
C PRO A 324 -2.26 8.70 20.16
N LYS A 325 -1.07 8.80 20.77
CA LYS A 325 -0.04 7.78 20.65
C LYS A 325 -0.51 6.51 21.38
N ILE A 326 -0.57 5.40 20.67
CA ILE A 326 -0.91 4.09 21.23
C ILE A 326 0.41 3.38 21.54
N ARG A 327 0.61 2.98 22.80
CA ARG A 327 1.79 2.20 23.20
C ARG A 327 1.55 0.72 22.89
N PRO A 328 2.39 0.07 22.07
CA PRO A 328 2.27 -1.36 21.83
C PRO A 328 2.46 -2.17 23.12
N LEU A 329 1.60 -3.15 23.33
CA LEU A 329 1.51 -3.99 24.52
C LEU A 329 2.43 -5.23 24.43
N PRO A 330 2.86 -5.81 25.56
CA PRO A 330 3.45 -7.15 25.57
C PRO A 330 2.39 -8.23 25.26
N VAL A 331 2.84 -9.39 24.77
CA VAL A 331 1.97 -10.56 24.57
C VAL A 331 1.84 -11.31 25.90
N LYS A 332 0.60 -11.58 26.33
CA LYS A 332 0.33 -12.26 27.62
C LYS A 332 1.06 -13.60 27.69
N GLY A 333 1.86 -13.78 28.75
CA GLY A 333 2.60 -15.02 29.01
C GLY A 333 3.85 -15.22 28.15
N LEU A 334 4.24 -14.25 27.30
CA LEU A 334 5.48 -14.32 26.52
C LEU A 334 6.43 -13.20 26.94
N SER A 335 7.52 -13.55 27.62
CA SER A 335 8.45 -12.55 28.15
C SER A 335 9.49 -12.11 27.10
N LEU A 336 9.75 -10.80 27.04
CA LEU A 336 10.92 -10.27 26.33
C LEU A 336 12.22 -10.46 27.14
N GLU A 337 12.13 -10.86 28.41
CA GLU A 337 13.26 -11.31 29.23
C GLU A 337 13.39 -12.85 29.15
N GLY A 338 14.58 -13.40 29.35
CA GLY A 338 14.81 -14.85 29.23
C GLY A 338 14.71 -15.40 27.80
N SER A 339 14.48 -16.71 27.65
CA SER A 339 14.43 -17.41 26.36
C SER A 339 13.02 -17.46 25.78
N LEU A 340 12.81 -16.86 24.60
CA LEU A 340 11.57 -17.02 23.83
C LEU A 340 11.41 -18.44 23.31
N LEU A 341 12.50 -19.09 22.89
CA LEU A 341 12.43 -20.44 22.33
C LEU A 341 11.90 -21.45 23.37
N GLU A 342 12.30 -21.30 24.64
CA GLU A 342 11.78 -22.12 25.74
C GLU A 342 10.30 -21.90 26.02
N ASP A 343 9.81 -20.66 25.91
CA ASP A 343 8.39 -20.38 26.08
C ASP A 343 7.57 -20.93 24.90
N ILE A 344 8.05 -20.72 23.67
CA ILE A 344 7.43 -21.24 22.44
C ILE A 344 7.45 -22.79 22.42
N ALA A 345 8.44 -23.42 23.08
CA ALA A 345 8.47 -24.87 23.22
C ALA A 345 7.29 -25.43 24.04
N LYS A 346 6.75 -24.63 24.96
CA LYS A 346 5.67 -25.05 25.87
C LYS A 346 4.30 -24.87 25.24
N LYS A 347 4.09 -23.76 24.50
CA LYS A 347 2.83 -23.46 23.81
C LYS A 347 3.03 -22.46 22.68
N ASP A 348 2.03 -22.36 21.80
CA ASP A 348 2.02 -21.38 20.73
C ASP A 348 1.68 -19.98 21.29
N TYR A 349 2.12 -18.93 20.59
CA TYR A 349 1.79 -17.54 20.91
C TYR A 349 1.38 -16.76 19.67
N LEU A 350 0.39 -15.89 19.82
CA LEU A 350 -0.05 -14.97 18.78
C LEU A 350 0.37 -13.54 19.14
N GLN A 351 1.07 -12.91 18.21
CA GLN A 351 1.33 -11.47 18.23
C GLN A 351 0.42 -10.80 17.21
N TYR A 352 -0.23 -9.71 17.60
CA TYR A 352 -1.06 -8.89 16.72
C TYR A 352 -0.53 -7.45 16.70
N ALA A 353 0.37 -7.14 15.76
CA ALA A 353 0.84 -5.78 15.56
C ALA A 353 -0.29 -4.91 14.97
N PRO A 354 -0.34 -3.58 15.22
CA PRO A 354 0.55 -2.79 16.08
C PRO A 354 0.10 -2.79 17.56
N TYR A 355 -0.98 -3.51 17.91
CA TYR A 355 -1.48 -3.59 19.30
C TYR A 355 -0.43 -4.21 20.22
N HIS A 356 0.27 -5.22 19.74
CA HIS A 356 1.44 -5.81 20.38
C HIS A 356 2.75 -5.26 19.82
N THR A 357 3.79 -5.18 20.67
CA THR A 357 5.12 -4.73 20.24
C THR A 357 5.75 -5.66 19.21
N PHE A 358 6.33 -5.10 18.14
CA PHE A 358 7.05 -5.87 17.11
C PHE A 358 8.36 -6.52 17.63
N SER A 359 8.82 -6.13 18.82
CA SER A 359 10.09 -6.59 19.41
C SER A 359 10.23 -8.11 19.56
N TYR A 360 9.13 -8.87 19.63
CA TYR A 360 9.18 -10.34 19.73
C TYR A 360 9.82 -11.00 18.49
N VAL A 361 9.53 -10.52 17.28
CA VAL A 361 10.15 -11.04 16.05
C VAL A 361 11.65 -10.79 16.07
N ILE A 362 12.06 -9.59 16.47
CA ILE A 362 13.48 -9.21 16.56
C ILE A 362 14.19 -10.01 17.65
N LYS A 363 13.59 -10.15 18.84
CA LYS A 363 14.15 -10.97 19.92
C LYS A 363 14.29 -12.43 19.50
N PHE A 364 13.28 -13.00 18.83
CA PHE A 364 13.30 -14.38 18.34
C PHE A 364 14.50 -14.62 17.39
N LEU A 365 14.71 -13.73 16.42
CA LEU A 365 15.84 -13.83 15.49
C LEU A 365 17.19 -13.57 16.18
N ARG A 366 17.25 -12.63 17.13
CA ARG A 366 18.46 -12.32 17.87
C ARG A 366 18.88 -13.47 18.79
N GLU A 367 17.93 -14.06 19.50
CA GLU A 367 18.16 -15.26 20.31
C GLU A 367 18.66 -16.42 19.43
N ALA A 368 18.00 -16.64 18.29
CA ALA A 368 18.43 -17.63 17.30
C ALA A 368 19.84 -17.39 16.76
N ALA A 369 20.23 -16.12 16.58
CA ALA A 369 21.55 -15.74 16.10
C ALA A 369 22.66 -16.00 17.12
N LEU A 370 22.34 -15.98 18.43
CA LEU A 370 23.29 -16.11 19.52
C LEU A 370 23.35 -17.54 20.09
N ASP A 371 22.23 -18.27 20.13
CA ASP A 371 22.17 -19.61 20.74
C ASP A 371 23.15 -20.59 20.04
N PRO A 372 24.13 -21.18 20.77
CA PRO A 372 25.10 -22.13 20.19
C PRO A 372 24.47 -23.45 19.71
N LEU A 373 23.27 -23.78 20.20
CA LEU A 373 22.52 -24.96 19.80
C LEU A 373 21.78 -24.77 18.47
N VAL A 374 21.52 -23.52 18.06
CA VAL A 374 20.91 -23.24 16.75
C VAL A 374 21.92 -23.51 15.64
N LYS A 375 21.51 -24.30 14.64
CA LYS A 375 22.34 -24.69 13.50
C LYS A 375 21.94 -23.97 12.23
N ASN A 376 20.64 -23.93 11.93
CA ASN A 376 20.14 -23.34 10.69
C ASN A 376 19.01 -22.34 10.96
N ILE A 377 19.01 -21.24 10.19
CA ILE A 377 17.95 -20.24 10.16
C ILE A 377 17.51 -20.06 8.71
N LYS A 378 16.22 -20.26 8.44
CA LYS A 378 15.60 -20.06 7.12
C LYS A 378 14.50 -19.01 7.25
N ILE A 379 14.49 -17.98 6.41
CA ILE A 379 13.50 -16.90 6.49
C ILE A 379 13.15 -16.35 5.10
N THR A 380 11.90 -15.93 4.92
CA THR A 380 11.47 -15.16 3.73
C THR A 380 11.48 -13.67 4.03
N VAL A 381 11.94 -12.87 3.07
CA VAL A 381 12.07 -11.43 3.16
C VAL A 381 11.47 -10.80 1.92
N TYR A 382 10.32 -10.16 2.09
CA TYR A 382 9.62 -9.48 0.99
C TYR A 382 10.00 -7.99 0.90
N ARG A 383 10.08 -7.31 2.06
CA ARG A 383 10.45 -5.90 2.23
C ARG A 383 11.17 -5.73 3.55
N LEU A 384 12.21 -4.90 3.57
CA LEU A 384 12.97 -4.56 4.77
C LEU A 384 12.84 -3.06 5.05
N ALA A 385 12.92 -2.66 6.32
CA ALA A 385 13.03 -1.25 6.70
C ALA A 385 14.44 -0.73 6.38
N ASP A 386 14.60 0.59 6.30
CA ASP A 386 15.92 1.21 6.34
C ASP A 386 16.58 0.88 7.69
N ASN A 387 17.84 0.39 7.68
CA ASN A 387 18.55 -0.09 8.87
C ASN A 387 17.83 -1.24 9.62
N SER A 388 17.30 -2.20 8.86
CA SER A 388 16.61 -3.39 9.36
C SER A 388 17.38 -4.18 10.43
N GLN A 389 16.77 -4.38 11.60
CA GLN A 389 17.32 -5.21 12.68
C GLN A 389 17.22 -6.71 12.36
N VAL A 390 16.29 -7.08 11.47
CA VAL A 390 16.20 -8.42 10.90
C VAL A 390 17.49 -8.75 10.15
N THR A 391 17.92 -7.86 9.25
CA THR A 391 19.16 -8.03 8.47
C THR A 391 20.37 -8.13 9.39
N ALA A 392 20.47 -7.24 10.39
CA ALA A 392 21.56 -7.26 11.36
C ALA A 392 21.62 -8.58 12.15
N SER A 393 20.46 -9.12 12.55
CA SER A 393 20.37 -10.38 13.29
C SER A 393 20.81 -11.58 12.43
N LEU A 394 20.44 -11.59 11.15
CA LEU A 394 20.82 -12.65 10.20
C LEU A 394 22.32 -12.64 9.92
N ILE A 395 22.93 -11.45 9.73
CA ILE A 395 24.38 -11.30 9.57
C ILE A 395 25.10 -11.80 10.84
N ASN A 396 24.61 -11.42 12.02
CA ASN A 396 25.17 -11.89 13.30
C ASN A 396 25.10 -13.43 13.42
N ALA A 397 24.02 -14.05 12.97
CA ALA A 397 23.88 -15.50 12.99
C ALA A 397 24.97 -16.19 12.14
N VAL A 398 25.25 -15.67 10.93
CA VAL A 398 26.35 -16.21 10.09
C VAL A 398 27.70 -16.03 10.76
N LYS A 399 27.97 -14.85 11.34
CA LYS A 399 29.21 -14.58 12.08
C LYS A 399 29.41 -15.53 13.27
N ASN A 400 28.32 -16.00 13.87
CA ASN A 400 28.32 -17.01 14.93
C ASN A 400 28.28 -18.47 14.40
N GLY A 401 28.61 -18.70 13.13
CA GLY A 401 28.79 -20.04 12.54
C GLY A 401 27.50 -20.79 12.19
N LYS A 402 26.36 -20.10 12.10
CA LYS A 402 25.06 -20.69 11.75
C LYS A 402 24.87 -20.66 10.23
N GLN A 403 24.19 -21.66 9.67
CA GLN A 403 23.80 -21.60 8.26
C GLN A 403 22.53 -20.77 8.14
N VAL A 404 22.61 -19.66 7.40
CA VAL A 404 21.48 -18.76 7.21
C VAL A 404 21.06 -18.79 5.75
N THR A 405 19.78 -19.09 5.51
CA THR A 405 19.15 -19.08 4.19
C THR A 405 18.05 -18.03 4.15
N VAL A 406 18.16 -17.07 3.23
CA VAL A 406 17.18 -16.00 3.06
C VAL A 406 16.60 -16.08 1.67
N GLN A 407 15.28 -16.25 1.58
CA GLN A 407 14.56 -16.01 0.34
C GLN A 407 14.22 -14.53 0.27
N ILE A 408 14.66 -13.83 -0.78
CA ILE A 408 14.42 -12.40 -0.99
C ILE A 408 13.67 -12.17 -2.31
N GLU A 409 12.58 -11.39 -2.26
CA GLU A 409 11.79 -11.02 -3.45
C GLU A 409 12.31 -9.71 -4.06
N LEU A 410 13.17 -9.81 -5.08
CA LEU A 410 13.72 -8.63 -5.75
C LEU A 410 12.70 -7.89 -6.61
N GLN A 411 11.60 -8.55 -7.02
CA GLN A 411 10.55 -7.94 -7.83
C GLN A 411 9.43 -7.32 -6.97
N ALA A 412 9.70 -7.03 -5.70
CA ALA A 412 8.82 -6.29 -4.82
C ALA A 412 8.71 -4.85 -5.33
N ARG A 413 7.49 -4.44 -5.69
CA ARG A 413 7.24 -3.17 -6.38
C ARG A 413 7.61 -1.98 -5.51
N PHE A 414 8.38 -1.06 -6.09
CA PHE A 414 8.91 0.17 -5.50
C PHE A 414 9.98 -0.03 -4.42
N ASP A 415 10.31 -1.27 -4.09
CA ASP A 415 11.34 -1.64 -3.12
C ASP A 415 12.53 -2.33 -3.82
N GLU A 416 12.55 -2.39 -5.15
CA GLU A 416 13.52 -3.18 -5.92
C GLU A 416 14.97 -2.78 -5.61
N GLN A 417 15.27 -1.47 -5.60
CA GLN A 417 16.62 -0.96 -5.33
C GLN A 417 17.08 -1.28 -3.90
N ALA A 418 16.20 -1.12 -2.92
CA ALA A 418 16.51 -1.41 -1.52
C ALA A 418 16.75 -2.91 -1.31
N ASN A 419 15.91 -3.76 -1.92
CA ASN A 419 16.07 -5.21 -1.85
C ASN A 419 17.35 -5.70 -2.55
N ILE A 420 17.75 -5.09 -3.66
CA ILE A 420 19.03 -5.38 -4.33
C ILE A 420 20.21 -5.04 -3.40
N LYS A 421 20.22 -3.85 -2.79
CA LYS A 421 21.28 -3.45 -1.85
C LYS A 421 21.39 -4.41 -0.66
N TYR A 422 20.26 -4.81 -0.09
CA TYR A 422 20.26 -5.78 1.00
C TYR A 422 20.70 -7.18 0.58
N ALA A 423 20.34 -7.62 -0.63
CA ALA A 423 20.84 -8.87 -1.18
C ALA A 423 22.37 -8.86 -1.31
N GLU A 424 22.95 -7.82 -1.91
CA GLU A 424 24.40 -7.67 -2.03
C GLU A 424 25.08 -7.71 -0.65
N GLN A 425 24.53 -7.00 0.33
CA GLN A 425 25.03 -6.98 1.70
C GLN A 425 24.98 -8.36 2.38
N LEU A 426 23.84 -9.04 2.31
CA LEU A 426 23.66 -10.37 2.93
C LEU A 426 24.57 -11.42 2.28
N GLN A 427 24.70 -11.38 0.96
CA GLN A 427 25.55 -12.30 0.21
C GLN A 427 27.03 -12.11 0.56
N ALA A 428 27.49 -10.85 0.69
CA ALA A 428 28.86 -10.54 1.10
C ALA A 428 29.20 -11.08 2.50
N GLU A 429 28.21 -11.17 3.40
CA GLU A 429 28.35 -11.68 4.77
C GLU A 429 28.18 -13.21 4.87
N GLY A 430 28.02 -13.92 3.75
CA GLY A 430 27.95 -15.38 3.71
C GLY A 430 26.56 -16.00 3.87
N VAL A 431 25.49 -15.19 3.78
CA VAL A 431 24.10 -15.69 3.78
C VAL A 431 23.79 -16.37 2.45
N LYS A 432 23.17 -17.56 2.48
CA LYS A 432 22.66 -18.23 1.29
C LYS A 432 21.38 -17.54 0.81
N LEU A 433 21.44 -16.86 -0.33
CA LEU A 433 20.27 -16.17 -0.91
C LEU A 433 19.50 -17.04 -1.91
N ILE A 434 18.17 -16.91 -1.87
CA ILE A 434 17.25 -17.45 -2.86
C ILE A 434 16.43 -16.29 -3.42
N PHE A 435 16.63 -15.95 -4.70
CA PHE A 435 16.04 -14.76 -5.33
C PHE A 435 14.58 -14.94 -5.81
N GLY A 436 13.95 -16.05 -5.44
CA GLY A 436 12.58 -16.40 -5.83
C GLY A 436 12.50 -17.68 -6.66
N VAL A 437 11.30 -17.95 -7.16
CA VAL A 437 11.00 -19.12 -8.00
C VAL A 437 10.67 -18.62 -9.41
N PRO A 438 11.30 -19.15 -10.47
CA PRO A 438 11.00 -18.70 -11.83
C PRO A 438 9.48 -18.73 -12.12
N GLY A 439 8.93 -17.58 -12.51
CA GLY A 439 7.50 -17.40 -12.81
C GLY A 439 6.57 -17.22 -11.60
N LEU A 440 7.06 -17.29 -10.36
CA LEU A 440 6.26 -17.10 -9.14
C LEU A 440 6.87 -16.03 -8.23
N LYS A 441 6.02 -15.19 -7.64
CA LYS A 441 6.45 -14.27 -6.58
C LYS A 441 6.28 -14.90 -5.21
N VAL A 442 7.28 -14.79 -4.35
CA VAL A 442 7.18 -15.29 -2.97
C VAL A 442 6.62 -14.18 -2.09
N HIS A 443 5.48 -14.44 -1.48
CA HIS A 443 4.75 -13.49 -0.64
C HIS A 443 4.39 -14.09 0.72
N SER A 444 4.86 -15.30 1.03
CA SER A 444 4.82 -15.85 2.38
C SER A 444 5.79 -15.13 3.31
N LYS A 445 5.43 -15.02 4.59
CA LYS A 445 6.25 -14.41 5.65
C LYS A 445 6.45 -15.43 6.75
N ILE A 446 7.54 -16.17 6.62
CA ILE A 446 7.79 -17.37 7.40
C ILE A 446 9.24 -17.41 7.85
N CYS A 447 9.48 -17.98 9.03
CA CYS A 447 10.80 -18.29 9.54
C CYS A 447 10.82 -19.67 10.18
N LEU A 448 11.91 -20.41 9.96
CA LEU A 448 12.20 -21.71 10.53
C LEU A 448 13.61 -21.68 11.13
N ILE A 449 13.72 -22.08 12.38
CA ILE A 449 14.96 -22.30 13.13
C ILE A 449 15.09 -23.78 13.41
N GLU A 450 16.29 -24.30 13.17
CA GLU A 450 16.67 -25.67 13.48
C GLU A 450 17.68 -25.65 14.63
N ARG A 451 17.26 -26.14 15.81
CA ARG A 451 18.04 -26.16 17.06
C ARG A 451 18.37 -27.58 17.48
N LEU A 452 19.62 -27.85 17.79
CA LEU A 452 20.09 -29.16 18.25
C LEU A 452 19.84 -29.31 19.76
N GLU A 453 18.87 -30.14 20.13
CA GLU A 453 18.57 -30.45 21.54
C GLU A 453 18.85 -31.93 21.81
N GLY A 454 19.93 -32.20 22.57
CA GLY A 454 20.46 -33.54 22.73
C GLY A 454 20.99 -34.08 21.39
N LYS A 455 20.36 -35.16 20.89
CA LYS A 455 20.68 -35.75 19.58
C LYS A 455 19.69 -35.38 18.47
N ASN A 456 18.62 -34.65 18.80
CA ASN A 456 17.53 -34.38 17.87
C ASN A 456 17.54 -32.92 17.42
N LEU A 457 17.21 -32.71 16.14
CA LEU A 457 16.95 -31.39 15.60
C LEU A 457 15.49 -31.03 15.94
N LYS A 458 15.30 -30.02 16.80
CA LYS A 458 13.99 -29.41 17.05
C LYS A 458 13.80 -28.21 16.15
N HIS A 459 12.53 -27.95 15.82
CA HIS A 459 12.15 -26.83 14.99
C HIS A 459 11.39 -25.80 15.82
N TYR A 460 11.72 -24.54 15.59
CA TYR A 460 10.97 -23.38 16.08
C TYR A 460 10.70 -22.48 14.88
N GLY A 461 9.61 -21.74 14.88
CA GLY A 461 9.33 -20.85 13.77
C GLY A 461 8.19 -19.91 14.00
N PHE A 462 7.98 -19.05 13.03
CA PHE A 462 6.78 -18.25 12.96
C PHE A 462 6.20 -18.22 11.55
N ILE A 463 4.88 -18.02 11.47
CA ILE A 463 4.13 -17.73 10.24
C ILE A 463 3.34 -16.43 10.46
N SER A 464 3.50 -15.47 9.55
CA SER A 464 2.88 -14.15 9.64
C SER A 464 2.00 -13.82 8.44
N THR A 465 0.99 -12.99 8.68
CA THR A 465 0.19 -12.36 7.62
C THR A 465 0.91 -11.17 6.97
N GLY A 466 1.87 -10.55 7.69
CA GLY A 466 2.54 -9.30 7.36
C GLY A 466 4.04 -9.43 7.12
N ASN A 467 4.65 -8.36 6.60
CA ASN A 467 6.10 -8.28 6.36
C ASN A 467 6.90 -8.03 7.65
N PHE A 468 8.18 -8.37 7.63
CA PHE A 468 9.12 -8.12 8.72
C PHE A 468 9.78 -6.74 8.60
N ASN A 469 8.96 -5.69 8.51
CA ASN A 469 9.43 -4.30 8.42
C ASN A 469 8.90 -3.51 9.63
N GLU A 470 9.84 -3.09 10.48
CA GLU A 470 9.60 -2.43 11.76
C GLU A 470 8.82 -1.11 11.62
N SER A 471 9.03 -0.39 10.52
CA SER A 471 8.31 0.85 10.22
C SER A 471 6.85 0.56 9.89
N THR A 472 6.59 -0.43 9.04
CA THR A 472 5.22 -0.80 8.66
C THR A 472 4.46 -1.45 9.81
N ALA A 473 5.11 -2.20 10.68
CA ALA A 473 4.49 -2.88 11.83
C ALA A 473 3.84 -1.92 12.85
N ARG A 474 4.12 -0.61 12.76
CA ARG A 474 3.48 0.43 13.59
C ARG A 474 2.12 0.90 13.05
N ILE A 475 1.86 0.65 11.78
CA ILE A 475 0.68 1.16 11.05
C ILE A 475 -0.17 0.00 10.52
N TYR A 476 0.46 -1.13 10.17
CA TYR A 476 -0.21 -2.31 9.61
C TYR A 476 -0.66 -3.23 10.73
N THR A 477 -1.87 -3.76 10.59
CA THR A 477 -2.40 -4.77 11.50
C THR A 477 -2.04 -6.17 10.99
N ASP A 478 -1.28 -6.95 11.74
CA ASP A 478 -0.79 -8.25 11.26
C ASP A 478 -0.66 -9.29 12.38
N TYR A 479 -1.11 -10.52 12.09
CA TYR A 479 -0.94 -11.66 12.96
C TYR A 479 0.38 -12.36 12.70
N THR A 480 1.09 -12.71 13.77
CA THR A 480 2.29 -13.55 13.74
C THR A 480 2.14 -14.67 14.76
N LEU A 481 2.03 -15.90 14.27
CA LEU A 481 1.99 -17.11 15.08
C LEU A 481 3.41 -17.60 15.32
N PHE A 482 3.85 -17.64 16.58
CA PHE A 482 5.06 -18.33 17.01
C PHE A 482 4.70 -19.75 17.46
N THR A 483 5.44 -20.75 16.98
CA THR A 483 5.12 -22.15 17.25
C THR A 483 6.36 -23.05 17.30
N ALA A 484 6.28 -24.11 18.10
CA ALA A 484 7.18 -25.27 18.10
C ALA A 484 6.49 -26.54 17.58
N ASN A 485 5.30 -26.42 16.96
CA ASN A 485 4.53 -27.54 16.47
C ASN A 485 5.29 -28.29 15.35
N GLY A 486 5.79 -29.47 15.68
CA GLY A 486 6.63 -30.26 14.76
C GLY A 486 5.94 -30.64 13.45
N ALA A 487 4.61 -30.80 13.42
CA ALA A 487 3.89 -31.13 12.18
C ALA A 487 3.81 -29.92 11.23
N ILE A 488 3.51 -28.73 11.76
CA ILE A 488 3.50 -27.48 11.00
C ILE A 488 4.91 -27.15 10.50
N LEU A 489 5.92 -27.21 11.36
CA LEU A 489 7.28 -26.79 11.02
C LEU A 489 8.00 -27.75 10.08
N LYS A 490 7.70 -29.06 10.15
CA LYS A 490 8.15 -30.02 9.12
C LYS A 490 7.56 -29.69 7.75
N GLU A 491 6.31 -29.23 7.69
CA GLU A 491 5.72 -28.75 6.43
C GLU A 491 6.29 -27.41 5.98
N LEU A 492 6.65 -26.54 6.93
CA LEU A 492 7.34 -25.29 6.62
C LEU A 492 8.72 -25.53 5.99
N SER A 493 9.46 -26.55 6.45
CA SER A 493 10.71 -26.96 5.81
C SER A 493 10.51 -27.33 4.33
N LYS A 494 9.42 -28.05 4.00
CA LYS A 494 9.09 -28.40 2.60
C LYS A 494 8.83 -27.16 1.73
N VAL A 495 8.33 -26.07 2.32
CA VAL A 495 8.16 -24.79 1.60
C VAL A 495 9.53 -24.19 1.25
N PHE A 496 10.50 -24.24 2.17
CA PHE A 496 11.87 -23.82 1.87
C PHE A 496 12.55 -24.74 0.85
N ASP A 497 12.34 -26.06 0.95
CA ASP A 497 12.85 -27.02 -0.03
C ASP A 497 12.28 -26.75 -1.44
N PHE A 498 11.02 -26.31 -1.54
CA PHE A 498 10.40 -25.88 -2.80
C PHE A 498 11.06 -24.63 -3.38
N PHE A 499 11.51 -23.68 -2.55
CA PHE A 499 12.25 -22.51 -3.04
C PHE A 499 13.59 -22.89 -3.64
N GLU A 500 14.26 -23.90 -3.09
CA GLU A 500 15.53 -24.40 -3.63
C GLU A 500 15.33 -25.31 -4.85
N THR A 501 14.29 -26.14 -4.82
CA THR A 501 14.03 -27.19 -5.81
C THR A 501 12.59 -27.11 -6.34
N THR A 502 12.37 -26.18 -7.27
CA THR A 502 11.03 -25.73 -7.70
C THR A 502 10.20 -26.77 -8.45
N TYR A 503 10.82 -27.81 -9.01
CA TYR A 503 10.10 -28.90 -9.68
C TYR A 503 9.53 -29.96 -8.71
N LYS A 504 9.89 -29.92 -7.42
CA LYS A 504 9.37 -30.85 -6.41
C LYS A 504 8.06 -30.30 -5.81
N ILE A 505 6.94 -30.86 -6.25
CA ILE A 505 5.63 -30.51 -5.67
C ILE A 505 5.40 -31.35 -4.41
N HIS A 506 5.39 -30.68 -3.26
CA HIS A 506 5.13 -31.30 -1.96
C HIS A 506 3.63 -31.34 -1.63
N LYS A 507 3.19 -32.38 -0.91
CA LYS A 507 1.86 -32.44 -0.31
C LYS A 507 1.90 -31.91 1.13
N TYR A 508 0.88 -31.12 1.46
CA TYR A 508 0.68 -30.50 2.77
C TYR A 508 -0.62 -31.02 3.38
N LYS A 509 -0.55 -31.49 4.63
CA LYS A 509 -1.69 -31.93 5.44
C LYS A 509 -2.23 -30.79 6.28
N HIS A 510 -1.37 -29.91 6.78
CA HIS A 510 -1.71 -28.84 7.69
C HIS A 510 -1.65 -27.48 7.00
N LEU A 511 -0.52 -27.13 6.39
CA LEU A 511 -0.34 -25.85 5.70
C LEU A 511 -1.20 -25.76 4.42
N ILE A 512 -1.66 -24.55 4.12
CA ILE A 512 -2.32 -24.20 2.87
C ILE A 512 -1.32 -23.39 2.05
N VAL A 513 -0.78 -24.00 0.98
CA VAL A 513 0.32 -23.42 0.21
C VAL A 513 -0.10 -23.15 -1.23
N SER A 514 0.04 -21.88 -1.67
CA SER A 514 -0.09 -21.48 -3.07
C SER A 514 1.20 -21.82 -3.83
N PRO A 515 1.14 -22.08 -5.15
CA PRO A 515 -0.04 -21.97 -6.03
C PRO A 515 -0.91 -23.24 -6.11
N HIS A 516 -0.47 -24.35 -5.51
CA HIS A 516 -1.03 -25.66 -5.83
C HIS A 516 -2.31 -26.02 -5.06
N TYR A 517 -2.48 -25.55 -3.82
CA TYR A 517 -3.50 -26.09 -2.92
C TYR A 517 -4.49 -25.06 -2.36
N THR A 518 -4.15 -23.77 -2.37
CA THR A 518 -4.93 -22.72 -1.69
C THR A 518 -6.39 -22.65 -2.15
N ARG A 519 -6.61 -22.50 -3.47
CA ARG A 519 -7.96 -22.49 -4.06
C ARG A 519 -8.74 -23.75 -3.71
N ARG A 520 -8.16 -24.92 -3.97
CA ARG A 520 -8.79 -26.23 -3.72
C ARG A 520 -9.16 -26.44 -2.26
N ASN A 521 -8.30 -26.03 -1.33
CA ASN A 521 -8.54 -26.18 0.10
C ASN A 521 -9.68 -25.28 0.57
N PHE A 522 -9.69 -24.00 0.19
CA PHE A 522 -10.79 -23.10 0.55
C PHE A 522 -12.11 -23.52 -0.10
N GLU A 523 -12.11 -23.94 -1.37
CA GLU A 523 -13.30 -24.53 -1.98
C GLU A 523 -13.82 -25.75 -1.23
N ARG A 524 -12.92 -26.62 -0.76
CA ARG A 524 -13.29 -27.80 0.05
C ARG A 524 -13.94 -27.39 1.37
N PHE A 525 -13.42 -26.38 2.06
CA PHE A 525 -14.03 -25.88 3.30
C PHE A 525 -15.41 -25.26 3.03
N ILE A 526 -15.56 -24.46 1.98
CA ILE A 526 -16.86 -23.90 1.57
C ILE A 526 -17.87 -25.02 1.24
N ARG A 527 -17.44 -26.06 0.51
CA ARG A 527 -18.30 -27.21 0.18
C ARG A 527 -18.74 -27.99 1.42
N LYS A 528 -17.90 -28.04 2.46
CA LYS A 528 -18.26 -28.65 3.75
C LYS A 528 -19.37 -27.85 4.43
N GLU A 529 -19.26 -26.53 4.48
CA GLU A 529 -20.33 -25.67 5.02
C GLU A 529 -21.63 -25.78 4.20
N ILE A 530 -21.53 -25.86 2.86
CA ILE A 530 -22.69 -26.12 2.00
C ILE A 530 -23.38 -27.45 2.38
N ALA A 531 -22.61 -28.50 2.60
CA ALA A 531 -23.15 -29.81 2.98
C ALA A 531 -23.80 -29.76 4.37
N ASN A 532 -23.19 -29.05 5.32
CA ASN A 532 -23.74 -28.85 6.66
C ASN A 532 -25.07 -28.09 6.60
N ALA A 533 -25.13 -26.96 5.87
CA ALA A 533 -26.36 -26.18 5.73
C ALA A 533 -27.51 -26.99 5.11
N LYS A 534 -27.22 -27.77 4.06
CA LYS A 534 -28.21 -28.67 3.43
C LYS A 534 -28.69 -29.79 4.36
N ALA A 535 -27.86 -30.19 5.33
CA ALA A 535 -28.21 -31.16 6.35
C ALA A 535 -28.89 -30.53 7.58
N GLY A 536 -29.17 -29.22 7.58
CA GLY A 536 -29.76 -28.51 8.73
C GLY A 536 -28.81 -28.32 9.91
N LYS A 537 -27.50 -28.51 9.70
CA LYS A 537 -26.45 -28.33 10.71
C LYS A 537 -25.97 -26.89 10.76
N GLU A 538 -25.28 -26.52 11.84
CA GLU A 538 -24.64 -25.21 11.94
C GLU A 538 -23.60 -25.02 10.82
N ALA A 539 -23.79 -23.95 10.04
CA ALA A 539 -22.97 -23.67 8.88
C ALA A 539 -22.79 -22.16 8.69
N TYR A 540 -21.56 -21.69 8.89
CA TYR A 540 -21.21 -20.29 8.69
C TYR A 540 -19.78 -20.11 8.19
N ILE A 541 -19.53 -18.97 7.58
CA ILE A 541 -18.22 -18.58 7.05
C ILE A 541 -17.94 -17.14 7.48
N LYS A 542 -16.84 -16.91 8.18
CA LYS A 542 -16.37 -15.56 8.56
C LYS A 542 -14.98 -15.34 7.98
N ILE A 543 -14.81 -14.27 7.21
CA ILE A 543 -13.54 -14.03 6.50
C ILE A 543 -13.15 -12.56 6.61
N LYS A 544 -11.91 -12.30 7.03
CA LYS A 544 -11.26 -10.99 7.00
C LYS A 544 -10.09 -11.07 6.04
N MET A 545 -9.99 -10.14 5.08
CA MET A 545 -8.85 -10.06 4.16
C MET A 545 -8.75 -8.67 3.49
N ASN A 546 -7.73 -8.46 2.68
CA ASN A 546 -7.50 -7.15 2.06
C ASN A 546 -8.17 -7.00 0.70
N SER A 547 -8.25 -8.08 -0.08
CA SER A 547 -8.84 -8.01 -1.42
C SER A 547 -9.45 -9.33 -1.87
N PHE A 548 -10.62 -9.26 -2.46
CA PHE A 548 -11.36 -10.41 -2.98
C PHE A 548 -11.77 -10.16 -4.44
N THR A 549 -11.04 -10.77 -5.37
CA THR A 549 -11.20 -10.53 -6.82
C THR A 549 -11.34 -11.80 -7.66
N SER A 550 -11.15 -12.99 -7.08
CA SER A 550 -11.30 -14.24 -7.83
C SER A 550 -12.78 -14.58 -8.05
N TYR A 551 -13.29 -14.40 -9.28
CA TYR A 551 -14.69 -14.72 -9.62
C TYR A 551 -15.07 -16.17 -9.31
N GLN A 552 -14.16 -17.13 -9.49
CA GLN A 552 -14.42 -18.53 -9.12
C GLN A 552 -14.69 -18.72 -7.62
N MET A 553 -13.95 -18.00 -6.77
CA MET A 553 -14.20 -18.01 -5.32
C MET A 553 -15.48 -17.22 -4.96
N VAL A 554 -15.79 -16.13 -5.68
CA VAL A 554 -17.07 -15.41 -5.54
C VAL A 554 -18.24 -16.34 -5.86
N ASP A 555 -18.17 -17.09 -6.97
CA ASP A 555 -19.19 -18.06 -7.36
C ASP A 555 -19.42 -19.14 -6.32
N LYS A 556 -18.35 -19.57 -5.64
CA LYS A 556 -18.41 -20.54 -4.55
C LYS A 556 -19.11 -19.96 -3.31
N LEU A 557 -18.89 -18.69 -2.98
CA LEU A 557 -19.66 -18.05 -1.91
C LEU A 557 -21.12 -17.81 -2.31
N TYR A 558 -21.42 -17.46 -3.56
CA TYR A 558 -22.82 -17.39 -4.03
C TYR A 558 -23.50 -18.77 -3.99
N GLU A 559 -22.77 -19.85 -4.30
CA GLU A 559 -23.27 -21.23 -4.12
C GLU A 559 -23.57 -21.52 -2.64
N ALA A 560 -22.68 -21.12 -1.73
CA ALA A 560 -22.87 -21.28 -0.29
C ALA A 560 -24.06 -20.47 0.24
N SER A 561 -24.21 -19.22 -0.18
CA SER A 561 -25.37 -18.39 0.17
C SER A 561 -26.67 -19.03 -0.27
N ARG A 562 -26.76 -19.53 -1.51
CA ARG A 562 -27.95 -20.23 -2.02
C ARG A 562 -28.26 -21.53 -1.28
N ALA A 563 -27.27 -22.14 -0.63
CA ALA A 563 -27.45 -23.33 0.19
C ALA A 563 -27.86 -23.02 1.64
N GLY A 564 -27.95 -21.74 2.03
CA GLY A 564 -28.34 -21.30 3.37
C GLY A 564 -27.18 -21.02 4.32
N VAL A 565 -25.92 -21.11 3.86
CA VAL A 565 -24.74 -20.80 4.70
C VAL A 565 -24.73 -19.30 5.02
N LYS A 566 -24.54 -18.94 6.29
CA LYS A 566 -24.37 -17.54 6.72
C LYS A 566 -22.93 -17.06 6.53
N ILE A 567 -22.74 -15.94 5.85
CA ILE A 567 -21.40 -15.49 5.42
C ILE A 567 -21.18 -14.04 5.82
N GLN A 568 -20.10 -13.77 6.55
CA GLN A 568 -19.68 -12.44 6.98
C GLN A 568 -18.27 -12.14 6.45
N LEU A 569 -18.13 -11.04 5.71
CA LEU A 569 -16.89 -10.65 5.05
C LEU A 569 -16.41 -9.27 5.53
N ILE A 570 -15.16 -9.19 5.99
CA ILE A 570 -14.47 -7.93 6.30
C ILE A 570 -13.39 -7.73 5.24
N ILE A 571 -13.69 -6.90 4.24
CA ILE A 571 -12.80 -6.66 3.09
C ILE A 571 -12.40 -5.17 3.05
N ARG A 572 -11.18 -4.84 3.46
CA ARG A 572 -10.69 -3.45 3.45
C ARG A 572 -10.63 -2.85 2.03
N GLY A 573 -10.05 -3.60 1.10
CA GLY A 573 -9.74 -3.12 -0.25
C GLY A 573 -10.79 -3.50 -1.29
N ILE A 574 -10.33 -4.16 -2.35
CA ILE A 574 -11.16 -4.53 -3.50
C ILE A 574 -12.10 -5.68 -3.09
N CYS A 575 -13.39 -5.56 -3.39
CA CYS A 575 -14.35 -6.65 -3.32
C CYS A 575 -15.14 -6.71 -4.63
N CYS A 576 -15.01 -7.81 -5.36
CA CYS A 576 -15.76 -8.06 -6.59
C CYS A 576 -17.13 -8.73 -6.33
N LEU A 577 -17.37 -9.19 -5.10
CA LEU A 577 -18.63 -9.79 -4.67
C LEU A 577 -19.67 -8.71 -4.37
N ILE A 578 -20.92 -8.94 -4.77
CA ILE A 578 -22.06 -8.09 -4.46
C ILE A 578 -22.92 -8.80 -3.39
N PRO A 579 -22.94 -8.34 -2.14
CA PRO A 579 -23.73 -8.95 -1.05
C PRO A 579 -25.21 -8.55 -1.12
N GLY A 580 -26.08 -9.32 -0.45
CA GLY A 580 -27.49 -8.96 -0.21
C GLY A 580 -28.47 -9.16 -1.37
N ILE A 581 -28.06 -9.78 -2.49
CA ILE A 581 -28.94 -9.98 -3.65
C ILE A 581 -29.77 -11.26 -3.49
N LYS A 582 -31.10 -11.12 -3.51
CA LYS A 582 -32.05 -12.25 -3.41
C LYS A 582 -31.73 -13.35 -4.42
N GLY A 583 -31.65 -14.60 -3.97
CA GLY A 583 -31.33 -15.76 -4.81
C GLY A 583 -29.86 -15.86 -5.28
N MET A 584 -28.97 -14.94 -4.87
CA MET A 584 -27.54 -14.98 -5.18
C MET A 584 -26.66 -14.87 -3.92
N SER A 585 -26.86 -13.84 -3.12
CA SER A 585 -26.01 -13.46 -2.00
C SER A 585 -26.79 -12.96 -0.77
N GLU A 586 -28.05 -13.35 -0.64
CA GLU A 586 -28.95 -12.94 0.46
C GLU A 586 -28.47 -13.35 1.86
N ASN A 587 -27.60 -14.35 1.96
CA ASN A 587 -26.98 -14.78 3.22
C ASN A 587 -25.53 -14.27 3.37
N ILE A 588 -25.11 -13.33 2.52
CA ILE A 588 -23.77 -12.72 2.56
C ILE A 588 -23.90 -11.27 3.00
N GLU A 589 -23.21 -10.94 4.08
CA GLU A 589 -22.98 -9.58 4.53
C GLU A 589 -21.49 -9.24 4.38
N ALA A 590 -21.19 -8.03 3.96
CA ALA A 590 -19.82 -7.58 3.80
C ALA A 590 -19.63 -6.13 4.23
N ILE A 591 -18.57 -5.88 5.00
CA ILE A 591 -18.16 -4.55 5.45
C ILE A 591 -16.71 -4.26 5.08
N SER A 592 -16.35 -2.98 5.09
CA SER A 592 -15.00 -2.49 4.93
C SER A 592 -14.65 -1.55 6.06
N VAL A 593 -13.53 -1.80 6.73
CA VAL A 593 -13.01 -0.90 7.78
C VAL A 593 -11.76 -0.20 7.23
N VAL A 594 -11.82 1.13 7.17
CA VAL A 594 -10.69 2.02 6.87
C VAL A 594 -10.62 3.00 8.03
N ASP A 595 -9.48 3.03 8.72
CA ASP A 595 -9.27 3.82 9.94
C ASP A 595 -7.76 4.10 10.10
N LYS A 596 -7.32 4.57 11.29
CA LYS A 596 -5.94 4.91 11.67
C LYS A 596 -4.92 3.85 11.24
N PHE A 597 -5.17 2.58 11.57
CA PHE A 597 -4.31 1.47 11.17
C PHE A 597 -4.76 0.86 9.85
N LEU A 598 -3.79 0.37 9.09
CA LEU A 598 -4.01 -0.35 7.86
C LEU A 598 -4.45 -1.78 8.18
N GLU A 599 -5.75 -2.07 8.02
CA GLU A 599 -6.29 -3.44 8.08
C GLU A 599 -5.55 -4.34 7.08
N HIS A 600 -4.70 -5.24 7.57
CA HIS A 600 -3.87 -6.12 6.75
C HIS A 600 -3.96 -7.63 7.03
N PRO A 601 -4.57 -8.14 8.14
CA PRO A 601 -4.54 -9.57 8.40
C PRO A 601 -5.48 -10.31 7.46
N ARG A 602 -5.16 -11.57 7.15
CA ARG A 602 -6.12 -12.50 6.53
C ARG A 602 -6.47 -13.61 7.52
N LEU A 603 -7.74 -13.69 7.86
CA LEU A 603 -8.31 -14.62 8.83
C LEU A 603 -9.53 -15.31 8.21
N PHE A 604 -9.60 -16.63 8.33
CA PHE A 604 -10.67 -17.45 7.77
C PHE A 604 -11.21 -18.38 8.85
N ILE A 605 -12.52 -18.34 9.07
CA ILE A 605 -13.22 -19.14 10.07
C ILE A 605 -14.38 -19.87 9.37
N PHE A 606 -14.43 -21.19 9.52
CA PHE A 606 -15.49 -22.04 8.98
C PHE A 606 -16.19 -22.74 10.14
N GLY A 607 -17.52 -22.67 10.24
CA GLY A 607 -18.29 -23.15 11.39
C GLY A 607 -18.19 -24.64 11.65
N ASN A 608 -18.09 -25.45 10.59
CA ASN A 608 -17.78 -26.88 10.65
C ASN A 608 -18.59 -27.66 11.71
N ASP A 609 -19.91 -27.44 11.75
CA ASP A 609 -20.85 -28.18 12.62
C ASP A 609 -20.52 -28.05 14.12
N GLY A 610 -20.21 -26.84 14.57
CA GLY A 610 -19.93 -26.52 15.98
C GLY A 610 -18.47 -26.69 16.42
N ASP A 611 -17.57 -27.08 15.51
CA ASP A 611 -16.11 -27.15 15.75
C ASP A 611 -15.36 -26.24 14.77
N PRO A 612 -15.27 -24.92 15.06
CA PRO A 612 -14.81 -23.94 14.08
C PRO A 612 -13.36 -24.16 13.66
N LYS A 613 -13.11 -24.14 12.35
CA LYS A 613 -11.76 -24.19 11.79
C LYS A 613 -11.24 -22.79 11.48
N VAL A 614 -10.18 -22.39 12.17
CA VAL A 614 -9.58 -21.06 12.09
C VAL A 614 -8.21 -21.13 11.40
N PHE A 615 -7.98 -20.22 10.45
CA PHE A 615 -6.74 -20.10 9.69
C PHE A 615 -6.30 -18.64 9.58
N ILE A 616 -5.00 -18.40 9.69
CA ILE A 616 -4.39 -17.15 9.21
C ILE A 616 -3.62 -17.40 7.92
N SER A 617 -3.50 -16.40 7.05
CA SER A 617 -2.74 -16.55 5.79
C SER A 617 -2.09 -15.26 5.31
N SER A 618 -1.04 -15.40 4.50
CA SER A 618 -0.51 -14.30 3.69
C SER A 618 -1.35 -14.04 2.40
N ALA A 619 -2.24 -14.98 2.03
CA ALA A 619 -3.00 -14.93 0.79
C ALA A 619 -4.35 -14.21 0.93
N ASP A 620 -4.57 -13.25 0.03
CA ASP A 620 -5.91 -12.76 -0.33
C ASP A 620 -6.58 -13.70 -1.35
N TRP A 621 -7.90 -13.58 -1.55
CA TRP A 621 -8.62 -14.30 -2.61
C TRP A 621 -8.57 -13.55 -3.95
N MET A 622 -7.35 -13.35 -4.45
CA MET A 622 -7.09 -12.90 -5.82
C MET A 622 -6.42 -14.03 -6.61
N THR A 623 -6.69 -14.13 -7.92
CA THR A 623 -6.08 -15.14 -8.80
C THR A 623 -4.56 -15.22 -8.64
N ARG A 624 -3.88 -14.05 -8.57
CA ARG A 624 -2.43 -14.01 -8.37
C ARG A 624 -1.96 -14.63 -7.05
N ASN A 625 -2.71 -14.50 -5.96
CA ASN A 625 -2.35 -15.05 -4.66
C ASN A 625 -2.69 -16.54 -4.56
N LEU A 626 -3.76 -16.96 -5.23
CA LEU A 626 -4.21 -18.35 -5.23
C LEU A 626 -3.34 -19.22 -6.14
N ASP A 627 -2.95 -18.73 -7.31
CA ASP A 627 -2.38 -19.56 -8.39
C ASP A 627 -1.01 -19.09 -8.92
N ASN A 628 -0.56 -17.85 -8.66
CA ASN A 628 0.65 -17.29 -9.28
C ASN A 628 1.70 -16.78 -8.25
N ARG A 629 1.52 -17.11 -6.98
CA ARG A 629 2.41 -16.73 -5.88
C ARG A 629 2.64 -17.89 -4.95
N VAL A 630 3.74 -17.84 -4.21
CA VAL A 630 3.94 -18.70 -3.05
C VAL A 630 3.42 -17.96 -1.83
N GLU A 631 2.33 -18.45 -1.28
CA GLU A 631 1.65 -17.95 -0.09
C GLU A 631 1.51 -19.09 0.90
N VAL A 632 1.46 -18.78 2.20
CA VAL A 632 1.30 -19.78 3.26
C VAL A 632 0.13 -19.38 4.15
N GLY A 633 -0.81 -20.31 4.34
CA GLY A 633 -1.83 -20.29 5.38
C GLY A 633 -1.58 -21.40 6.39
N VAL A 634 -1.89 -21.12 7.65
CA VAL A 634 -1.68 -22.06 8.77
C VAL A 634 -2.97 -22.21 9.58
N PRO A 635 -3.38 -23.46 9.92
CA PRO A 635 -4.46 -23.70 10.88
C PRO A 635 -4.02 -23.37 12.30
N ILE A 636 -4.97 -22.88 13.10
CA ILE A 636 -4.75 -22.56 14.50
C ILE A 636 -5.26 -23.72 15.36
N TYR A 637 -4.35 -24.42 16.04
CA TYR A 637 -4.67 -25.56 16.89
C TYR A 637 -4.77 -25.21 18.37
N ASP A 638 -4.04 -24.19 18.82
CA ASP A 638 -4.15 -23.71 20.19
C ASP A 638 -5.52 -23.05 20.39
N GLU A 639 -6.29 -23.55 21.36
CA GLU A 639 -7.68 -23.12 21.58
C GLU A 639 -7.77 -21.68 22.10
N ASP A 640 -6.80 -21.22 22.90
CA ASP A 640 -6.77 -19.84 23.39
C ASP A 640 -6.55 -18.86 22.23
N ILE A 641 -5.63 -19.20 21.32
CA ILE A 641 -5.38 -18.41 20.10
C ILE A 641 -6.59 -18.48 19.16
N LYS A 642 -7.23 -19.65 19.04
CA LYS A 642 -8.43 -19.82 18.22
C LYS A 642 -9.55 -18.89 18.71
N GLN A 643 -9.81 -18.87 20.01
CA GLN A 643 -10.82 -17.98 20.60
C GLN A 643 -10.43 -16.51 20.43
N GLU A 644 -9.16 -16.15 20.65
CA GLU A 644 -8.68 -14.78 20.46
C GLU A 644 -8.90 -14.26 19.02
N LEU A 645 -8.68 -15.11 18.02
CA LEU A 645 -8.92 -14.75 16.61
C LEU A 645 -10.42 -14.62 16.30
N ILE A 646 -11.27 -15.41 16.95
CA ILE A 646 -12.72 -15.27 16.83
C ILE A 646 -13.16 -13.94 17.46
N ASP A 647 -12.70 -13.65 18.68
CA ASP A 647 -13.06 -12.42 19.39
C ASP A 647 -12.63 -11.16 18.62
N THR A 648 -11.41 -11.14 18.07
CA THR A 648 -10.91 -10.01 17.25
C THR A 648 -11.68 -9.87 15.94
N PHE A 649 -12.17 -10.97 15.35
CA PHE A 649 -13.10 -10.91 14.22
C PHE A 649 -14.42 -10.28 14.63
N GLU A 650 -15.02 -10.69 15.75
CA GLU A 650 -16.29 -10.14 16.24
C GLU A 650 -16.18 -8.66 16.61
N ILE A 651 -15.08 -8.25 17.25
CA ILE A 651 -14.81 -6.83 17.53
C ILE A 651 -14.76 -6.04 16.21
N SER A 652 -14.01 -6.54 15.21
CA SER A 652 -13.96 -5.92 13.88
C SER A 652 -15.32 -5.90 13.19
N TRP A 653 -16.11 -6.96 13.34
CA TRP A 653 -17.43 -7.08 12.75
C TRP A 653 -18.44 -6.16 13.44
N SER A 654 -18.31 -5.90 14.74
CA SER A 654 -19.23 -5.05 15.50
C SER A 654 -19.06 -3.55 15.25
N ASP A 655 -18.04 -3.15 14.48
CA ASP A 655 -17.74 -1.76 14.17
C ASP A 655 -18.94 -1.04 13.52
N ASN A 656 -19.33 0.08 14.12
CA ASN A 656 -20.42 0.95 13.68
C ASN A 656 -19.99 2.43 13.64
N VAL A 657 -18.67 2.69 13.61
CA VAL A 657 -18.08 4.03 13.53
C VAL A 657 -17.32 4.21 12.23
N LYS A 658 -16.49 3.23 11.87
CA LYS A 658 -15.57 3.24 10.72
C LYS A 658 -15.89 2.17 9.69
N ALA A 659 -16.77 1.22 10.00
CA ALA A 659 -17.26 0.26 9.03
C ALA A 659 -18.13 0.94 7.97
N ARG A 660 -17.87 0.61 6.70
CA ARG A 660 -18.74 0.89 5.56
C ARG A 660 -19.34 -0.40 5.04
N VAL A 661 -20.59 -0.37 4.61
CA VAL A 661 -21.29 -1.54 4.07
C VAL A 661 -20.99 -1.67 2.58
N PHE A 662 -20.67 -2.90 2.13
CA PHE A 662 -20.76 -3.22 0.71
C PHE A 662 -22.23 -3.51 0.38
N ASN A 663 -22.77 -2.84 -0.63
CA ASN A 663 -24.14 -3.01 -1.10
C ASN A 663 -24.19 -2.96 -2.64
N ALA A 664 -25.38 -3.13 -3.21
CA ALA A 664 -25.56 -3.11 -4.66
C ALA A 664 -25.25 -1.73 -5.29
N SER A 665 -25.53 -0.64 -4.57
CA SER A 665 -25.26 0.74 -5.01
C SER A 665 -23.78 1.13 -4.95
N GLN A 666 -22.98 0.43 -4.15
CA GLN A 666 -21.56 0.70 -3.91
C GLN A 666 -21.28 2.13 -3.44
N ASP A 667 -22.16 2.65 -2.58
CA ASP A 667 -22.10 4.03 -2.08
C ASP A 667 -21.17 4.24 -0.89
N ASN A 668 -20.54 3.16 -0.37
CA ASN A 668 -19.67 3.20 0.81
C ASN A 668 -20.35 3.88 2.02
N THR A 669 -21.65 3.64 2.21
CA THR A 669 -22.39 4.12 3.39
C THR A 669 -21.79 3.56 4.67
N TYR A 670 -21.67 4.41 5.70
CA TYR A 670 -21.27 3.97 7.03
C TYR A 670 -22.30 2.98 7.58
N ARG A 671 -21.82 2.00 8.35
CA ARG A 671 -22.70 1.07 9.04
C ARG A 671 -23.26 1.75 10.28
N GLU A 672 -24.54 2.09 10.21
CA GLU A 672 -25.27 2.64 11.35
C GLU A 672 -26.16 1.56 11.98
N ASN A 673 -26.18 1.52 13.30
CA ASN A 673 -27.10 0.68 14.08
C ASN A 673 -27.45 1.37 15.39
N HIS A 674 -28.47 0.87 16.10
CA HIS A 674 -28.90 1.42 17.40
C HIS A 674 -28.08 0.88 18.59
N LEU A 675 -26.92 0.28 18.33
CA LEU A 675 -26.05 -0.28 19.38
C LEU A 675 -25.05 0.78 19.88
N PRO A 676 -24.42 0.58 21.05
CA PRO A 676 -23.33 1.43 21.50
C PRO A 676 -22.23 1.57 20.43
N SER A 677 -21.63 2.75 20.36
CA SER A 677 -20.54 3.04 19.42
C SER A 677 -19.32 2.15 19.70
N VAL A 678 -18.88 1.41 18.69
CA VAL A 678 -17.68 0.56 18.69
C VAL A 678 -16.79 0.95 17.52
N ARG A 679 -15.60 1.47 17.84
CA ARG A 679 -14.51 1.68 16.87
C ARG A 679 -13.50 0.55 17.04
N SER A 680 -13.53 -0.41 16.11
CA SER A 680 -12.89 -1.72 16.23
C SER A 680 -11.42 -1.67 16.59
N GLN A 681 -10.63 -0.74 16.02
CA GLN A 681 -9.20 -0.66 16.29
C GLN A 681 -8.89 -0.30 17.75
N PHE A 682 -9.67 0.61 18.33
CA PHE A 682 -9.50 1.02 19.72
C PHE A 682 -10.08 -0.04 20.67
N ALA A 683 -11.24 -0.60 20.33
CA ALA A 683 -11.82 -1.71 21.08
C ALA A 683 -10.91 -2.96 21.11
N THR A 684 -10.17 -3.22 20.02
CA THR A 684 -9.17 -4.29 19.96
C THR A 684 -8.00 -4.01 20.89
N TYR A 685 -7.53 -2.77 20.97
CA TYR A 685 -6.50 -2.37 21.93
C TYR A 685 -6.98 -2.58 23.38
N ASP A 686 -8.19 -2.13 23.69
CA ASP A 686 -8.79 -2.28 25.03
C ASP A 686 -9.01 -3.75 25.41
N TYR A 687 -9.35 -4.61 24.43
CA TYR A 687 -9.44 -6.05 24.62
C TYR A 687 -8.08 -6.63 25.06
N TYR A 688 -6.98 -6.24 24.41
CA TYR A 688 -5.65 -6.70 24.80
C TYR A 688 -5.18 -6.12 26.13
N LEU A 689 -5.56 -4.89 26.45
CA LEU A 689 -5.26 -4.29 27.75
C LEU A 689 -5.94 -5.08 28.88
N LYS A 690 -7.24 -5.35 28.75
CA LYS A 690 -7.99 -6.19 29.71
C LYS A 690 -7.43 -7.61 29.81
N LYS A 691 -6.99 -8.18 28.68
CA LYS A 691 -6.38 -9.52 28.65
C LYS A 691 -5.10 -9.57 29.49
N LEU A 692 -4.31 -8.49 29.55
CA LEU A 692 -3.11 -8.41 30.38
C LEU A 692 -3.41 -8.28 31.88
N ASP A 693 -4.54 -7.66 32.23
CA ASP A 693 -4.96 -7.45 33.64
C ASP A 693 -5.65 -8.70 34.23
N SER A 694 -6.26 -9.54 33.39
CA SER A 694 -6.75 -10.89 33.74
C SER A 694 -5.64 -11.89 33.89
#